data_AF-A0ABD2WJ64-F1
#
_entry.id   AF-A0ABD2WJ64-F1
#
_cell.length_a   1.000
_cell.length_b   1.000
_cell.length_c   1.000
_cell.angle_alpha   90.00
_cell.angle_beta   90.00
_cell.angle_gamma   90.00
#
_symmetry.space_group_name_H-M   'P 1'
#
loop_
_entity.id
_entity.type
_entity.pdbx_description
1 polymer ?
#
loop_
_entity_poly.entity_id
_entity_poly.type
_entity_poly.pdbx_seq_one_letter_code
_entity_poly.pdbx_strand_id
1 'polypeptide(L)'
;MSNAYYVEQWFQVRRDLEQLMQLDEQAQRAEPILERKLAMDKVAELYYRYRKLVQRQTVCHDEIHQPQLRKFVGELMDRTILRMLELRQEMQDLSYLDCPWPIETLRRLKMCPADVELSGPLYDWHERRAEIERRRKLIESTETKKKKKKKQGPDDEREEEEEEEEEEEEEEEEEPVGGSAKSIKIPQDEAAAKSSPSPSLGAASAVPTSKSTRKQQRRASSNSTTEEVQKQQQPAKIETPEERSAREAGEELAAALVSIQSHERARTGRRIAKQGLRNNNARAPTRSHYTERRRPELRRLLDRKLAAGELKEEASAAVQASAAVRIQKTWRARAGRRRAEQKRLQLERLLGMTLADRGEEPRPRSCIESWRDFEAALAERHAEAAEAMRRLVEKETERMYEVRGPELVEDIQEEIRVWMWDWYKELELFDSIPDEKYGGTVRLATGEARTPADMKATPDKAPPPEDGSDQQGQPEPEGWTMRESKIYPLLQQTQRDYYDRWEAKSQELLDPGAKLLVDYVREDIGQKLQLDMRKIADERMRPELAQLKDALMTDKAEQGGEIVFPPPQEFPIEPPPPNNPNVPLAEVPSDELYVELVRAKVLSHEAPTAARLRDWPGQASLAHDALDSGRVRLGDVVQPIVDYCVLPVASRLVGQLAPQPCRAVSICGGPDCGQTFLAHAVCNELRATVFDLSPERHRSRFKSRKSQQRLTDAVTRLARECAPSVILVETEMAWLKKIPAELRRFQPKRFAPIYKKLVSSIRAGDQVLFLTTSFEPNKASRQFVKLHDKFIWIPLADYGSLYLECKRLLMRHPRVDRHERLAGPLRVAADRLGLAAAQRTCHRLTGLHRSMEMRKRPFGPLELLEEMLRERPRLGQKELDKLNKWKADWPQEKKRKQVEKDELAEEQAKKEAAEKQQNKKKK
;
A
#
# COMPACT_ATOMS: atom_id res chain seq x y z
N MET A 1 -6.64 -21.24 -6.53
CA MET A 1 -7.56 -21.73 -5.47
C MET A 1 -8.99 -21.64 -5.97
N SER A 2 -9.94 -22.41 -5.43
CA SER A 2 -11.33 -22.40 -5.87
C SER A 2 -12.09 -21.18 -5.30
N ASN A 3 -13.04 -20.64 -6.05
CA ASN A 3 -13.90 -19.53 -5.62
C ASN A 3 -14.61 -19.83 -4.28
N ALA A 4 -15.11 -21.06 -4.12
CA ALA A 4 -15.76 -21.53 -2.89
C ALA A 4 -14.93 -21.31 -1.61
N TYR A 5 -13.61 -21.49 -1.67
CA TYR A 5 -12.74 -21.26 -0.50
C TYR A 5 -12.78 -19.80 -0.04
N TYR A 6 -12.74 -18.84 -0.97
CA TYR A 6 -12.75 -17.42 -0.62
C TYR A 6 -14.13 -16.94 -0.15
N VAL A 7 -15.21 -17.57 -0.64
CA VAL A 7 -16.57 -17.37 -0.14
C VAL A 7 -16.73 -17.92 1.29
N GLU A 8 -16.17 -19.10 1.59
CA GLU A 8 -16.11 -19.62 2.96
C GLU A 8 -15.30 -18.71 3.89
N GLN A 9 -14.14 -18.22 3.41
CA GLN A 9 -13.34 -17.25 4.15
C GLN A 9 -14.13 -15.96 4.40
N TRP A 10 -14.90 -15.49 3.44
CA TRP A 10 -15.79 -14.35 3.60
C TRP A 10 -16.84 -14.57 4.70
N PHE A 11 -17.48 -15.75 4.74
CA PHE A 11 -18.43 -16.05 5.83
C PHE A 11 -17.78 -16.06 7.21
N GLN A 12 -16.54 -16.56 7.31
CA GLN A 12 -15.77 -16.49 8.55
C GLN A 12 -15.46 -15.04 8.94
N VAL A 13 -14.98 -14.23 7.99
CA VAL A 13 -14.69 -12.81 8.19
C VAL A 13 -15.93 -12.03 8.65
N ARG A 14 -17.11 -12.32 8.07
CA ARG A 14 -18.36 -11.70 8.50
C ARG A 14 -18.75 -12.05 9.95
N ARG A 15 -18.64 -13.33 10.33
CA ARG A 15 -18.89 -13.77 11.72
C ARG A 15 -17.93 -13.11 12.70
N ASP A 16 -16.66 -13.00 12.31
CA ASP A 16 -15.64 -12.33 13.13
C ASP A 16 -15.95 -10.82 13.27
N LEU A 17 -16.50 -10.18 12.24
CA LEU A 17 -16.99 -8.79 12.31
C LEU A 17 -18.15 -8.64 13.31
N GLU A 18 -19.13 -9.53 13.28
CA GLU A 18 -20.26 -9.50 14.22
C GLU A 18 -19.82 -9.62 15.68
N GLN A 19 -18.91 -10.56 15.96
CA GLN A 19 -18.31 -10.68 17.28
C GLN A 19 -17.55 -9.42 17.67
N LEU A 20 -16.83 -8.81 16.74
CA LEU A 20 -16.11 -7.57 17.00
C LEU A 20 -17.04 -6.38 17.26
N MET A 21 -18.18 -6.29 16.56
CA MET A 21 -19.19 -5.26 16.77
C MET A 21 -19.84 -5.38 18.15
N GLN A 22 -20.13 -6.61 18.62
CA GLN A 22 -20.63 -6.82 19.98
C GLN A 22 -19.64 -6.34 21.04
N LEU A 23 -18.35 -6.59 20.83
CA LEU A 23 -17.30 -6.10 21.73
C LEU A 23 -17.14 -4.58 21.69
N ASP A 24 -17.30 -3.98 20.52
CA ASP A 24 -17.29 -2.53 20.32
C ASP A 24 -18.46 -1.87 21.07
N GLU A 25 -19.67 -2.43 20.96
CA GLU A 25 -20.85 -1.97 21.68
C GLU A 25 -20.69 -2.09 23.20
N GLN A 26 -20.08 -3.18 23.68
CA GLN A 26 -19.74 -3.34 25.09
C GLN A 26 -18.71 -2.31 25.56
N ALA A 27 -17.75 -1.95 24.71
CA ALA A 27 -16.75 -0.94 25.01
C ALA A 27 -17.34 0.48 25.05
N GLN A 28 -18.30 0.79 24.16
CA GLN A 28 -19.01 2.07 24.16
C GLN A 28 -19.92 2.24 25.38
N ARG A 29 -20.52 1.14 25.87
CA ARG A 29 -21.37 1.14 27.08
C ARG A 29 -20.59 1.02 28.40
N ALA A 30 -19.26 0.90 28.35
CA ALA A 30 -18.45 0.70 29.54
C ALA A 30 -18.35 1.98 30.40
N GLU A 31 -18.15 1.80 31.71
CA GLU A 31 -17.94 2.91 32.64
C GLU A 31 -16.66 3.72 32.33
N PRO A 32 -16.63 5.03 32.68
CA PRO A 32 -15.46 5.89 32.52
C PRO A 32 -14.19 5.31 33.14
N ILE A 33 -13.09 5.33 32.38
CA ILE A 33 -11.81 4.79 32.79
C ILE A 33 -10.90 5.94 33.24
N LEU A 34 -10.53 5.96 34.52
CA LEU A 34 -9.61 6.95 35.09
C LEU A 34 -8.17 6.77 34.58
N GLU A 35 -7.71 5.53 34.39
CA GLU A 35 -6.33 5.27 33.97
C GLU A 35 -6.16 5.33 32.44
N ARG A 36 -5.47 6.36 31.98
CA ARG A 36 -5.17 6.60 30.56
C ARG A 36 -4.52 5.42 29.83
N LYS A 37 -3.60 4.70 30.47
CA LYS A 37 -2.93 3.52 29.87
C LYS A 37 -3.93 2.39 29.60
N LEU A 38 -4.85 2.16 30.51
CA LEU A 38 -5.89 1.14 30.37
C LEU A 38 -6.93 1.53 29.32
N ALA A 39 -7.29 2.82 29.25
CA ALA A 39 -8.10 3.37 28.16
C ALA A 39 -7.42 3.13 26.80
N MET A 40 -6.13 3.46 26.69
CA MET A 40 -5.34 3.26 25.48
C MET A 40 -5.29 1.79 25.05
N ASP A 41 -5.09 0.87 25.99
CA ASP A 41 -5.03 -0.57 25.70
C ASP A 41 -6.36 -1.13 25.21
N LYS A 42 -7.51 -0.63 25.71
CA LYS A 42 -8.84 -1.03 25.25
C LYS A 42 -9.13 -0.53 23.83
N VAL A 43 -8.85 0.74 23.54
CA VAL A 43 -9.02 1.30 22.18
C VAL A 43 -8.10 0.58 21.20
N ALA A 44 -6.84 0.35 21.58
CA ALA A 44 -5.88 -0.34 20.74
C ALA A 44 -6.27 -1.79 20.45
N GLU A 45 -6.88 -2.50 21.40
CA GLU A 45 -7.37 -3.86 21.20
C GLU A 45 -8.43 -3.90 20.10
N LEU A 46 -9.42 -3.01 20.14
CA LEU A 46 -10.44 -2.91 19.10
C LEU A 46 -9.80 -2.49 17.77
N TYR A 47 -8.93 -1.48 17.77
CA TYR A 47 -8.24 -1.01 16.56
C TYR A 47 -7.48 -2.14 15.85
N TYR A 48 -6.67 -2.91 16.58
CA TYR A 48 -5.91 -4.02 15.97
C TYR A 48 -6.81 -5.15 15.45
N ARG A 49 -7.93 -5.43 16.13
CA ARG A 49 -8.91 -6.42 15.65
C ARG A 49 -9.62 -5.95 14.39
N TYR A 50 -10.08 -4.71 14.34
CA TYR A 50 -10.67 -4.12 13.13
C TYR A 50 -9.67 -4.11 11.98
N ARG A 51 -8.41 -3.80 12.26
CA ARG A 51 -7.37 -3.77 11.23
C ARG A 51 -7.04 -5.14 10.65
N LYS A 52 -6.93 -6.16 11.50
CA LYS A 52 -6.79 -7.56 11.04
C LYS A 52 -8.00 -7.99 10.20
N LEU A 53 -9.19 -7.54 10.58
CA LEU A 53 -10.41 -7.81 9.85
C LEU A 53 -10.40 -7.14 8.47
N VAL A 54 -10.05 -5.85 8.38
CA VAL A 54 -9.90 -5.12 7.11
C VAL A 54 -8.93 -5.84 6.19
N GLN A 55 -7.77 -6.29 6.69
CA GLN A 55 -6.80 -7.03 5.87
C GLN A 55 -7.40 -8.34 5.29
N ARG A 56 -8.19 -9.08 6.07
CA ARG A 56 -8.87 -10.28 5.58
C ARG A 56 -10.01 -9.95 4.61
N GLN A 57 -10.74 -8.86 4.85
CA GLN A 57 -11.76 -8.35 3.93
C GLN A 57 -11.16 -7.94 2.59
N THR A 58 -9.99 -7.29 2.57
CA THR A 58 -9.26 -6.97 1.33
C THR A 58 -8.93 -8.23 0.55
N VAL A 59 -8.40 -9.28 1.21
CA VAL A 59 -8.12 -10.57 0.54
C VAL A 59 -9.40 -11.21 -0.02
N CYS A 60 -10.51 -11.18 0.72
CA CYS A 60 -11.79 -11.67 0.23
C CYS A 60 -12.31 -10.84 -0.96
N HIS A 61 -12.26 -9.52 -0.86
CA HIS A 61 -12.68 -8.58 -1.89
C HIS A 61 -11.93 -8.82 -3.21
N ASP A 62 -10.61 -8.97 -3.13
CA ASP A 62 -9.75 -9.17 -4.30
C ASP A 62 -9.97 -10.54 -4.96
N GLU A 63 -10.41 -11.56 -4.22
CA GLU A 63 -10.47 -12.95 -4.73
C GLU A 63 -11.91 -13.42 -5.04
N ILE A 64 -12.94 -12.75 -4.53
CA ILE A 64 -14.34 -13.06 -4.86
C ILE A 64 -14.61 -12.68 -6.30
N HIS A 65 -15.04 -13.62 -7.14
CA HIS A 65 -15.25 -13.38 -8.57
C HIS A 65 -16.60 -12.72 -8.89
N GLN A 66 -17.62 -12.91 -8.03
CA GLN A 66 -18.97 -12.37 -8.27
C GLN A 66 -19.01 -10.84 -8.05
N PRO A 67 -19.35 -10.03 -9.07
CA PRO A 67 -19.28 -8.57 -8.97
C PRO A 67 -20.22 -7.96 -7.92
N GLN A 68 -21.45 -8.49 -7.80
CA GLN A 68 -22.44 -7.99 -6.85
C GLN A 68 -22.01 -8.21 -5.39
N LEU A 69 -21.53 -9.42 -5.07
CA LEU A 69 -21.03 -9.74 -3.73
C LEU A 69 -19.76 -8.94 -3.44
N ARG A 70 -18.86 -8.79 -4.42
CA ARG A 70 -17.65 -7.98 -4.26
C ARG A 70 -17.98 -6.53 -3.93
N LYS A 71 -18.92 -5.91 -4.67
CA LYS A 71 -19.39 -4.55 -4.39
C LYS A 71 -19.90 -4.42 -2.96
N PHE A 72 -20.70 -5.37 -2.50
CA PHE A 72 -21.18 -5.42 -1.12
C PHE A 72 -20.05 -5.55 -0.10
N VAL A 73 -19.07 -6.44 -0.35
CA VAL A 73 -17.89 -6.63 0.50
C VAL A 73 -17.08 -5.34 0.59
N GLY A 74 -16.92 -4.62 -0.53
CA GLY A 74 -16.26 -3.32 -0.57
C GLY A 74 -16.98 -2.25 0.25
N GLU A 75 -18.31 -2.19 0.13
CA GLU A 75 -19.16 -1.31 0.93
C GLU A 75 -19.07 -1.60 2.44
N LEU A 76 -19.01 -2.88 2.83
CA LEU A 76 -18.80 -3.27 4.23
C LEU A 76 -17.39 -2.89 4.70
N MET A 77 -16.38 -3.17 3.85
CA MET A 77 -14.98 -2.84 4.12
C MET A 77 -14.79 -1.34 4.36
N ASP A 78 -15.39 -0.47 3.54
CA ASP A 78 -15.37 0.99 3.72
C ASP A 78 -15.84 1.43 5.11
N ARG A 79 -16.96 0.85 5.58
CA ARG A 79 -17.53 1.17 6.90
C ARG A 79 -16.66 0.63 8.04
N THR A 80 -16.06 -0.55 7.89
CA THR A 80 -15.10 -1.07 8.88
C THR A 80 -13.81 -0.24 8.93
N ILE A 81 -13.32 0.24 7.78
CA ILE A 81 -12.17 1.14 7.68
C ILE A 81 -12.48 2.46 8.39
N LEU A 82 -13.68 3.00 8.20
CA LEU A 82 -14.10 4.23 8.88
C LEU A 82 -14.13 4.05 10.41
N ARG A 83 -14.69 2.95 10.92
CA ARG A 83 -14.65 2.66 12.36
C ARG A 83 -13.23 2.47 12.87
N MET A 84 -12.36 1.81 12.10
CA MET A 84 -10.93 1.68 12.39
C MET A 84 -10.24 3.06 12.48
N LEU A 85 -10.57 3.99 11.58
CA LEU A 85 -10.02 5.36 11.59
C LEU A 85 -10.54 6.20 12.77
N GLU A 86 -11.79 6.03 13.20
CA GLU A 86 -12.32 6.64 14.43
C GLU A 86 -11.52 6.18 15.66
N LEU A 87 -11.36 4.86 15.83
CA LEU A 87 -10.57 4.28 16.92
C LEU A 87 -9.11 4.76 16.88
N ARG A 88 -8.56 4.92 15.67
CA ARG A 88 -7.21 5.48 15.48
C ARG A 88 -7.13 6.93 15.94
N GLN A 89 -8.14 7.75 15.64
CA GLN A 89 -8.18 9.12 16.13
C GLN A 89 -8.28 9.17 17.65
N GLU A 90 -9.12 8.32 18.25
CA GLU A 90 -9.22 8.22 19.72
C GLU A 90 -7.88 7.85 20.35
N MET A 91 -7.15 6.88 19.76
CA MET A 91 -5.79 6.57 20.17
C MET A 91 -4.82 7.74 20.01
N GLN A 92 -4.93 8.53 18.94
CA GLN A 92 -4.10 9.73 18.73
C GLN A 92 -4.44 10.81 19.76
N ASP A 93 -5.71 10.99 20.12
CA ASP A 93 -6.14 11.94 21.16
C ASP A 93 -5.66 11.48 22.55
N LEU A 94 -5.67 10.17 22.80
CA LEU A 94 -5.18 9.55 24.04
C LEU A 94 -3.66 9.46 24.14
N SER A 95 -2.89 9.50 23.06
CA SER A 95 -1.41 9.35 23.14
C SER A 95 -0.66 10.60 22.68
N TYR A 96 -1.32 11.48 21.93
CA TYR A 96 -0.72 12.58 21.17
C TYR A 96 0.40 12.15 20.23
N LEU A 97 0.46 10.85 19.87
CA LEU A 97 1.38 10.29 18.90
C LEU A 97 0.64 10.06 17.58
N ASP A 98 1.31 10.37 16.47
CA ASP A 98 0.80 10.02 15.13
C ASP A 98 0.81 8.50 14.88
N CYS A 99 1.65 7.78 15.64
CA CYS A 99 1.85 6.34 15.57
C CYS A 99 1.93 5.73 16.98
N PRO A 100 0.81 5.60 17.70
CA PRO A 100 0.82 4.89 18.96
C PRO A 100 0.75 3.39 18.69
N TRP A 101 1.86 2.68 18.89
CA TRP A 101 1.90 1.22 18.82
C TRP A 101 2.01 0.63 20.22
N PRO A 102 0.90 0.43 20.95
CA PRO A 102 0.93 -0.31 22.19
C PRO A 102 1.20 -1.79 21.88
N ILE A 103 2.47 -2.17 21.98
CA ILE A 103 2.95 -3.53 21.67
C ILE A 103 2.53 -4.53 22.72
N GLU A 104 2.33 -4.09 23.97
CA GLU A 104 1.82 -4.98 25.01
C GLU A 104 0.46 -5.55 24.60
N THR A 105 -0.39 -4.72 23.99
CA THR A 105 -1.67 -5.14 23.41
C THR A 105 -1.47 -6.12 22.25
N LEU A 106 -0.53 -5.87 21.33
CA LEU A 106 -0.21 -6.82 20.24
C LEU A 106 0.26 -8.18 20.79
N ARG A 107 1.11 -8.17 21.82
CA ARG A 107 1.59 -9.38 22.49
C ARG A 107 0.45 -10.12 23.18
N ARG A 108 -0.44 -9.41 23.89
CA ARG A 108 -1.65 -9.96 24.51
C ARG A 108 -2.55 -10.63 23.48
N LEU A 109 -2.69 -10.02 22.30
CA LEU A 109 -3.47 -10.56 21.18
C LEU A 109 -2.75 -11.66 20.39
N LYS A 110 -1.49 -11.98 20.72
CA LYS A 110 -0.62 -12.93 19.98
C LYS A 110 -0.52 -12.61 18.48
N MET A 111 -0.49 -11.31 18.15
CA MET A 111 -0.35 -10.83 16.77
C MET A 111 1.07 -10.30 16.52
N CYS A 112 1.56 -10.48 15.30
CA CYS A 112 2.80 -9.84 14.84
C CYS A 112 2.48 -8.51 14.14
N PRO A 113 3.41 -7.54 14.09
CA PRO A 113 3.21 -6.30 13.33
C PRO A 113 2.84 -6.54 11.86
N ALA A 114 3.43 -7.57 11.24
CA ALA A 114 3.12 -7.97 9.87
C ALA A 114 1.66 -8.43 9.66
N ASP A 115 0.99 -8.92 10.71
CA ASP A 115 -0.42 -9.35 10.68
C ASP A 115 -1.39 -8.16 10.79
N VAL A 116 -0.85 -6.96 10.99
CA VAL A 116 -1.61 -5.73 11.23
C VAL A 116 -1.22 -4.66 10.19
N GLU A 117 0.01 -4.68 9.67
CA GLU A 117 0.49 -3.76 8.65
C GLU A 117 -0.32 -3.82 7.34
N LEU A 118 -1.12 -2.77 7.10
CA LEU A 118 -1.74 -2.51 5.81
C LEU A 118 -0.62 -2.04 4.87
N SER A 119 -0.18 -2.90 3.94
CA SER A 119 0.91 -2.60 2.99
C SER A 119 0.59 -2.98 1.54
N GLY A 120 -0.66 -3.32 1.22
CA GLY A 120 -1.13 -3.66 -0.11
C GLY A 120 -2.17 -2.66 -0.66
N PRO A 121 -2.51 -2.74 -1.96
CA PRO A 121 -3.66 -2.02 -2.49
C PRO A 121 -4.91 -2.53 -1.77
N LEU A 122 -5.58 -1.63 -1.04
CA LEU A 122 -6.74 -1.98 -0.20
C LEU A 122 -8.04 -2.11 -1.01
N TYR A 123 -8.01 -1.79 -2.30
CA TYR A 123 -9.17 -1.68 -3.17
C TYR A 123 -8.85 -2.22 -4.57
N ASP A 124 -9.87 -2.74 -5.24
CA ASP A 124 -9.74 -3.36 -6.56
C ASP A 124 -9.28 -2.32 -7.60
N TRP A 125 -8.12 -2.61 -8.18
CA TRP A 125 -7.33 -1.80 -9.08
C TRP A 125 -7.62 -2.16 -10.54
N HIS A 126 -8.40 -3.21 -10.78
CA HIS A 126 -8.68 -3.76 -12.10
C HIS A 126 -9.79 -3.00 -12.83
N GLU A 127 -10.78 -2.45 -12.11
CA GLU A 127 -11.89 -1.70 -12.72
C GLU A 127 -11.42 -0.47 -13.53
N ARG A 128 -10.36 0.21 -13.08
CA ARG A 128 -9.82 1.42 -13.73
C ARG A 128 -8.83 1.13 -14.85
N ARG A 129 -8.44 -0.13 -15.07
CA ARG A 129 -7.42 -0.49 -16.07
C ARG A 129 -7.84 -0.07 -17.48
N ALA A 130 -9.11 -0.29 -17.83
CA ALA A 130 -9.67 0.09 -19.12
C ALA A 130 -9.63 1.61 -19.35
N GLU A 131 -9.96 2.40 -18.33
CA GLU A 131 -9.92 3.87 -18.41
C GLU A 131 -8.49 4.42 -18.54
N ILE A 132 -7.55 3.86 -17.76
CA ILE A 132 -6.13 4.23 -17.85
C ILE A 132 -5.58 3.90 -19.25
N GLU A 133 -5.96 2.76 -19.81
CA GLU A 133 -5.54 2.35 -21.15
C GLU A 133 -6.16 3.23 -22.25
N ARG A 134 -7.44 3.59 -22.13
CA ARG A 134 -8.13 4.54 -23.02
C ARG A 134 -7.38 5.88 -23.06
N ARG A 135 -7.07 6.45 -21.91
CA ARG A 135 -6.32 7.72 -21.80
C ARG A 135 -4.91 7.60 -22.36
N ARG A 136 -4.23 6.47 -22.15
CA ARG A 136 -2.91 6.22 -22.73
C ARG A 136 -2.96 6.21 -24.26
N LYS A 137 -3.93 5.51 -24.86
CA LYS A 137 -4.15 5.49 -26.32
C LYS A 137 -4.47 6.89 -26.86
N LEU A 138 -5.25 7.69 -26.13
CA LEU A 138 -5.52 9.08 -26.48
C LEU A 138 -4.22 9.90 -26.56
N ILE A 139 -3.32 9.76 -25.58
CA ILE A 139 -2.02 10.46 -25.61
C ILE A 139 -1.16 9.97 -26.79
N GLU A 140 -1.01 8.66 -26.97
CA GLU A 140 -0.21 8.06 -28.04
C GLU A 140 -0.70 8.50 -29.44
N SER A 141 -2.01 8.59 -29.65
CA SER A 141 -2.58 9.10 -30.91
C SER A 141 -2.29 10.58 -31.15
N THR A 142 -2.25 11.41 -30.10
CA THR A 142 -1.90 12.84 -30.24
C THR A 142 -0.40 13.06 -30.47
N GLU A 143 0.47 12.24 -29.89
CA GLU A 143 1.92 12.31 -30.11
C GLU A 143 2.32 11.85 -31.51
N THR A 144 1.64 10.82 -32.04
CA THR A 144 1.86 10.32 -33.41
C THR A 144 1.40 11.31 -34.46
N LYS A 145 0.22 11.95 -34.29
CA LYS A 145 -0.24 13.07 -35.14
C LYS A 145 0.80 14.21 -35.18
N LYS A 146 1.42 14.54 -34.05
CA LYS A 146 2.48 15.56 -33.98
C LYS A 146 3.78 15.14 -34.66
N LYS A 147 4.15 13.86 -34.61
CA LYS A 147 5.33 13.34 -35.33
C LYS A 147 5.10 13.32 -36.83
N LYS A 148 3.87 13.07 -37.30
CA LYS A 148 3.50 13.22 -38.72
C LYS A 148 3.58 14.69 -39.16
N LYS A 149 2.95 15.60 -38.41
CA LYS A 149 2.97 17.06 -38.65
C LYS A 149 4.33 17.75 -38.43
N LYS A 150 5.37 16.99 -38.07
CA LYS A 150 6.76 17.47 -37.94
C LYS A 150 7.70 16.76 -38.92
N LYS A 151 7.18 15.78 -39.65
CA LYS A 151 7.84 15.07 -40.75
C LYS A 151 7.43 15.65 -42.11
N GLN A 152 6.18 16.09 -42.25
CA GLN A 152 5.81 17.10 -43.24
C GLN A 152 6.51 18.41 -42.81
N GLY A 153 7.46 18.86 -43.63
CA GLY A 153 8.07 20.18 -43.48
C GLY A 153 7.13 21.25 -44.04
N PRO A 154 7.43 22.55 -43.85
CA PRO A 154 6.60 23.65 -44.36
C PRO A 154 6.52 23.73 -45.90
N ASP A 155 7.26 22.87 -46.61
CA ASP A 155 7.23 22.79 -48.07
C ASP A 155 6.15 21.80 -48.59
N ASP A 156 5.74 20.80 -47.79
CA ASP A 156 4.69 19.84 -48.19
C ASP A 156 3.26 20.34 -47.88
N GLU A 157 3.09 21.25 -46.90
CA GLU A 157 1.77 21.86 -46.61
C GLU A 157 1.32 22.80 -47.75
N ARG A 158 2.20 23.15 -48.69
CA ARG A 158 1.87 23.96 -49.87
C ARG A 158 1.52 23.11 -51.08
N GLU A 159 2.10 21.91 -51.19
CA GLU A 159 1.76 20.93 -52.22
C GLU A 159 0.45 20.19 -51.87
N GLU A 160 0.17 19.91 -50.59
CA GLU A 160 -1.13 19.33 -50.17
C GLU A 160 -2.29 20.37 -50.24
N GLU A 161 -2.03 21.68 -50.06
CA GLU A 161 -3.04 22.74 -50.28
C GLU A 161 -3.22 23.07 -51.78
N GLU A 162 -2.18 22.93 -52.61
CA GLU A 162 -2.28 23.10 -54.08
C GLU A 162 -2.93 21.87 -54.76
N GLU A 163 -2.75 20.65 -54.24
CA GLU A 163 -3.46 19.44 -54.74
C GLU A 163 -4.94 19.39 -54.29
N GLU A 164 -5.29 19.89 -53.09
CA GLU A 164 -6.70 20.02 -52.67
C GLU A 164 -7.43 21.18 -53.40
N GLU A 165 -6.73 22.26 -53.76
CA GLU A 165 -7.30 23.34 -54.60
C GLU A 165 -7.41 22.94 -56.09
N GLU A 166 -6.50 22.11 -56.63
CA GLU A 166 -6.61 21.56 -58.00
C GLU A 166 -7.69 20.46 -58.11
N GLU A 167 -7.93 19.65 -57.07
CA GLU A 167 -9.05 18.69 -57.04
C GLU A 167 -10.42 19.38 -56.85
N GLU A 168 -10.50 20.51 -56.12
CA GLU A 168 -11.74 21.30 -56.02
C GLU A 168 -12.04 22.12 -57.29
N GLU A 169 -11.03 22.57 -58.06
CA GLU A 169 -11.24 23.25 -59.35
C GLU A 169 -11.57 22.27 -60.50
N GLU A 170 -11.10 21.02 -60.48
CA GLU A 170 -11.50 20.00 -61.47
C GLU A 170 -12.88 19.38 -61.18
N GLU A 171 -13.43 19.48 -59.95
CA GLU A 171 -14.78 19.00 -59.62
C GLU A 171 -15.91 19.98 -59.95
N GLU A 172 -15.62 21.27 -60.23
CA GLU A 172 -16.66 22.28 -60.59
C GLU A 172 -16.97 22.38 -62.10
N GLU A 173 -16.17 21.77 -62.97
CA GLU A 173 -16.46 21.67 -64.42
C GLU A 173 -16.57 20.21 -64.89
N GLU A 174 -17.72 19.54 -64.66
CA GLU A 174 -18.36 18.63 -65.64
C GLU A 174 -19.64 17.96 -65.09
N GLU A 175 -20.81 18.42 -65.56
CA GLU A 175 -22.08 17.68 -65.45
C GLU A 175 -22.24 16.66 -66.61
N PRO A 176 -23.01 15.58 -66.43
CA PRO A 176 -22.68 14.28 -67.01
C PRO A 176 -23.41 13.99 -68.33
N VAL A 177 -22.72 13.31 -69.27
CA VAL A 177 -23.35 12.61 -70.39
C VAL A 177 -22.86 11.17 -70.39
N GLY A 178 -23.83 10.24 -70.42
CA GLY A 178 -23.62 8.85 -70.05
C GLY A 178 -22.97 7.96 -71.11
N GLY A 179 -22.67 6.73 -70.71
CA GLY A 179 -22.38 5.65 -71.66
C GLY A 179 -21.46 4.54 -71.16
N SER A 180 -22.06 3.43 -70.74
CA SER A 180 -21.72 2.06 -71.22
C SER A 180 -20.25 1.59 -71.29
N ALA A 181 -19.93 0.67 -70.38
CA ALA A 181 -19.43 -0.71 -70.62
C ALA A 181 -17.93 -1.04 -70.84
N LYS A 182 -17.60 -2.25 -70.32
CA LYS A 182 -16.53 -3.24 -70.66
C LYS A 182 -15.13 -3.00 -70.06
N SER A 183 -14.70 -3.83 -69.10
CA SER A 183 -14.02 -5.14 -69.22
C SER A 183 -12.49 -5.04 -69.45
N ILE A 184 -11.69 -5.76 -68.65
CA ILE A 184 -10.64 -6.76 -69.05
C ILE A 184 -9.47 -6.93 -68.03
N LYS A 185 -9.39 -8.16 -67.47
CA LYS A 185 -8.25 -9.10 -67.21
C LYS A 185 -6.97 -8.71 -66.41
N ILE A 186 -6.77 -9.34 -65.24
CA ILE A 186 -5.92 -10.54 -64.88
C ILE A 186 -4.71 -10.84 -65.83
N PRO A 187 -3.46 -11.19 -65.37
CA PRO A 187 -3.09 -12.37 -64.54
C PRO A 187 -1.99 -12.16 -63.47
N GLN A 188 -2.00 -12.86 -62.32
CA GLN A 188 -1.61 -14.26 -62.00
C GLN A 188 -0.19 -14.69 -62.43
N ASP A 189 0.63 -15.06 -61.43
CA ASP A 189 1.56 -16.21 -61.38
C ASP A 189 1.93 -16.41 -59.88
N GLU A 190 1.44 -17.47 -59.22
CA GLU A 190 2.05 -18.81 -59.08
C GLU A 190 3.42 -18.84 -58.35
N ALA A 191 3.42 -19.41 -57.13
CA ALA A 191 4.29 -20.53 -56.77
C ALA A 191 4.04 -21.01 -55.31
N ALA A 192 3.78 -22.31 -55.19
CA ALA A 192 3.49 -23.05 -53.97
C ALA A 192 4.73 -23.82 -53.45
N ALA A 193 4.78 -24.07 -52.13
CA ALA A 193 5.34 -25.26 -51.45
C ALA A 193 5.31 -25.00 -49.92
N LYS A 194 4.37 -25.50 -49.11
CA LYS A 194 4.16 -26.87 -48.59
C LYS A 194 5.37 -27.56 -47.94
N SER A 195 5.28 -27.66 -46.60
CA SER A 195 5.39 -28.85 -45.73
C SER A 195 6.75 -29.54 -45.49
N SER A 196 7.20 -29.43 -44.22
CA SER A 196 7.78 -30.46 -43.31
C SER A 196 9.02 -31.27 -43.80
N PRO A 197 9.71 -32.13 -43.00
CA PRO A 197 9.50 -32.61 -41.63
C PRO A 197 10.77 -32.69 -40.74
N SER A 198 10.57 -33.12 -39.50
CA SER A 198 11.56 -33.81 -38.65
C SER A 198 12.06 -35.12 -39.29
N PRO A 199 13.20 -35.65 -38.82
CA PRO A 199 13.30 -37.10 -38.69
C PRO A 199 13.82 -37.53 -37.32
N SER A 200 13.13 -38.53 -36.79
CA SER A 200 13.67 -39.55 -35.90
C SER A 200 14.28 -40.67 -36.77
N LEU A 201 15.28 -41.40 -36.25
CA LEU A 201 15.43 -42.86 -36.44
C LEU A 201 16.65 -43.43 -35.67
N GLY A 202 16.34 -44.25 -34.66
CA GLY A 202 16.79 -45.64 -34.42
C GLY A 202 18.22 -46.14 -34.74
N ALA A 203 18.91 -46.53 -33.65
CA ALA A 203 19.51 -47.85 -33.37
C ALA A 203 20.59 -48.49 -34.28
N ALA A 204 21.78 -48.79 -33.72
CA ALA A 204 22.22 -50.14 -33.31
C ALA A 204 23.75 -50.26 -32.99
N SER A 205 24.05 -50.87 -31.84
CA SER A 205 25.15 -51.81 -31.49
C SER A 205 26.62 -51.58 -31.94
N ALA A 206 27.54 -51.38 -30.98
CA ALA A 206 28.55 -52.39 -30.56
C ALA A 206 29.65 -51.83 -29.62
N VAL A 207 29.99 -52.65 -28.62
CA VAL A 207 31.00 -52.60 -27.51
C VAL A 207 32.41 -52.94 -28.09
N PRO A 208 33.63 -52.74 -27.48
CA PRO A 208 33.99 -52.93 -26.05
C PRO A 208 35.04 -52.05 -25.32
N THR A 209 35.02 -52.23 -23.98
CA THR A 209 36.12 -52.23 -22.97
C THR A 209 36.78 -50.89 -22.58
N SER A 210 37.05 -50.56 -21.31
CA SER A 210 37.44 -51.40 -20.17
C SER A 210 36.99 -50.84 -18.80
N LYS A 211 36.64 -51.77 -17.91
CA LYS A 211 36.23 -51.61 -16.50
C LYS A 211 37.38 -51.16 -15.60
N SER A 212 37.09 -50.30 -14.61
CA SER A 212 37.72 -50.40 -13.28
C SER A 212 36.78 -49.87 -12.20
N THR A 213 36.29 -50.80 -11.39
CA THR A 213 35.34 -50.66 -10.29
C THR A 213 36.05 -50.18 -9.02
N ARG A 214 35.63 -49.03 -8.45
CA ARG A 214 36.08 -48.60 -7.12
C ARG A 214 35.22 -49.24 -6.03
N LYS A 215 35.77 -50.32 -5.49
CA LYS A 215 35.32 -51.12 -4.34
C LYS A 215 35.03 -50.22 -3.12
N GLN A 216 33.78 -50.23 -2.64
CA GLN A 216 33.44 -49.89 -1.26
C GLN A 216 34.02 -50.97 -0.36
N GLN A 217 35.02 -50.62 0.47
CA GLN A 217 35.45 -51.46 1.58
C GLN A 217 34.89 -50.89 2.88
N ARG A 218 33.78 -51.50 3.32
CA ARG A 218 33.43 -51.64 4.72
C ARG A 218 34.52 -52.52 5.35
N ARG A 219 35.18 -52.04 6.40
CA ARG A 219 35.99 -52.90 7.27
C ARG A 219 35.06 -53.53 8.30
N ALA A 220 34.69 -54.78 8.06
CA ALA A 220 34.42 -55.73 9.13
C ALA A 220 35.78 -56.21 9.67
N SER A 221 35.95 -56.26 10.99
CA SER A 221 36.96 -57.09 11.63
C SER A 221 36.29 -58.41 11.99
N SER A 222 36.56 -59.45 11.22
CA SER A 222 36.40 -60.83 11.64
C SER A 222 37.71 -61.29 12.28
N ASN A 223 37.64 -61.75 13.52
CA ASN A 223 38.42 -62.87 14.04
C ASN A 223 37.85 -63.28 15.41
N SER A 224 36.74 -64.01 15.35
CA SER A 224 36.61 -65.29 16.06
C SER A 224 36.71 -66.35 14.94
N THR A 225 37.57 -67.35 15.04
CA THR A 225 37.21 -68.62 15.66
C THR A 225 38.43 -69.52 15.65
N THR A 226 38.90 -69.91 16.84
CA THR A 226 39.43 -71.25 17.18
C THR A 226 39.88 -71.15 18.62
N GLU A 227 38.94 -71.29 19.55
CA GLU A 227 39.15 -71.78 20.93
C GLU A 227 37.78 -71.83 21.65
N GLU A 228 36.84 -72.57 21.06
CA GLU A 228 35.65 -73.09 21.75
C GLU A 228 35.50 -74.57 21.40
N VAL A 229 36.45 -75.39 21.88
CA VAL A 229 36.17 -76.76 22.33
C VAL A 229 37.05 -76.96 23.56
N GLN A 230 36.42 -77.35 24.68
CA GLN A 230 36.98 -77.51 26.03
C GLN A 230 37.04 -76.25 26.91
N LYS A 231 35.87 -75.81 27.38
CA LYS A 231 35.77 -75.45 28.81
C LYS A 231 34.59 -76.19 29.42
N GLN A 232 34.98 -77.22 30.16
CA GLN A 232 34.17 -78.02 31.03
C GLN A 232 33.39 -77.12 32.00
N GLN A 233 32.17 -77.54 32.29
CA GLN A 233 31.46 -77.20 33.51
C GLN A 233 32.45 -77.34 34.68
N GLN A 234 32.84 -76.22 35.29
CA GLN A 234 33.43 -76.20 36.62
C GLN A 234 32.43 -75.51 37.54
N PRO A 235 32.13 -76.09 38.72
CA PRO A 235 31.17 -75.51 39.65
C PRO A 235 31.66 -74.14 40.11
N ALA A 236 30.72 -73.21 40.30
CA ALA A 236 30.99 -71.91 40.90
C ALA A 236 31.75 -72.12 42.21
N LYS A 237 33.03 -71.73 42.25
CA LYS A 237 33.74 -71.59 43.52
C LYS A 237 33.00 -70.52 44.31
N ILE A 238 32.59 -70.89 45.52
CA ILE A 238 32.10 -69.96 46.51
C ILE A 238 33.28 -69.05 46.84
N GLU A 239 33.37 -67.91 46.16
CA GLU A 239 34.31 -66.83 46.49
C GLU A 239 34.02 -66.42 47.94
N THR A 240 35.06 -66.33 48.75
CA THR A 240 34.91 -65.78 50.10
C THR A 240 34.47 -64.30 49.99
N PRO A 241 33.69 -63.77 50.95
CA PRO A 241 33.24 -62.37 50.91
C PRO A 241 34.38 -61.34 50.78
N GLU A 242 35.58 -61.71 51.23
CA GLU A 242 36.79 -60.90 51.15
C GLU A 242 37.38 -60.83 49.73
N GLU A 243 37.28 -61.91 48.94
CA GLU A 243 37.77 -61.93 47.55
C GLU A 243 36.84 -61.16 46.60
N ARG A 244 35.51 -61.22 46.84
CA ARG A 244 34.54 -60.37 46.13
C ARG A 244 34.73 -58.90 46.43
N SER A 245 34.86 -58.55 47.71
CA SER A 245 35.06 -57.14 48.09
C SER A 245 36.38 -56.58 47.56
N ALA A 246 37.44 -57.39 47.50
CA ALA A 246 38.70 -56.99 46.87
C ALA A 246 38.58 -56.78 45.35
N ARG A 247 37.78 -57.58 44.65
CA ARG A 247 37.54 -57.42 43.21
C ARG A 247 36.66 -56.22 42.91
N GLU A 248 35.58 -56.05 43.66
CA GLU A 248 34.68 -54.89 43.57
C GLU A 248 35.44 -53.59 43.89
N ALA A 249 36.26 -53.57 44.93
CA ALA A 249 37.14 -52.44 45.23
C ALA A 249 38.16 -52.16 44.10
N GLY A 250 38.67 -53.21 43.44
CA GLY A 250 39.54 -53.07 42.26
C GLY A 250 38.83 -52.50 41.04
N GLU A 251 37.58 -52.91 40.78
CA GLU A 251 36.73 -52.40 39.70
C GLU A 251 36.30 -50.95 39.97
N GLU A 252 35.98 -50.60 41.22
CA GLU A 252 35.68 -49.24 41.66
C GLU A 252 36.89 -48.31 41.54
N LEU A 253 38.09 -48.78 41.93
CA LEU A 253 39.33 -48.04 41.76
C LEU A 253 39.63 -47.79 40.27
N ALA A 254 39.39 -48.78 39.40
CA ALA A 254 39.54 -48.65 37.96
C ALA A 254 38.53 -47.64 37.38
N ALA A 255 37.27 -47.67 37.82
CA ALA A 255 36.25 -46.71 37.42
C ALA A 255 36.59 -45.27 37.89
N ALA A 256 37.08 -45.12 39.12
CA ALA A 256 37.54 -43.85 39.66
C ALA A 256 38.74 -43.29 38.88
N LEU A 257 39.71 -44.14 38.51
CA LEU A 257 40.85 -43.74 37.67
C LEU A 257 40.41 -43.27 36.28
N VAL A 258 39.44 -43.93 35.65
CA VAL A 258 38.89 -43.50 34.36
C VAL A 258 38.16 -42.17 34.49
N SER A 259 37.39 -41.98 35.56
CA SER A 259 36.71 -40.71 35.86
C SER A 259 37.71 -39.57 36.06
N ILE A 260 38.74 -39.78 36.88
CA ILE A 260 39.80 -38.79 37.13
C ILE A 260 40.53 -38.45 35.82
N GLN A 261 40.89 -39.44 35.01
CA GLN A 261 41.51 -39.19 33.71
C GLN A 261 40.59 -38.44 32.75
N SER A 262 39.28 -38.71 32.76
CA SER A 262 38.31 -37.99 31.93
C SER A 262 38.20 -36.52 32.35
N HIS A 263 38.19 -36.25 33.67
CA HIS A 263 38.13 -34.91 34.23
C HIS A 263 39.44 -34.14 34.02
N GLU A 264 40.59 -34.80 34.13
CA GLU A 264 41.91 -34.26 33.76
C GLU A 264 41.96 -33.90 32.27
N ARG A 265 41.49 -34.77 31.37
CA ARG A 265 41.37 -34.48 29.92
C ARG A 265 40.42 -33.31 29.64
N ALA A 266 39.30 -33.22 30.37
CA ALA A 266 38.36 -32.10 30.25
C ALA A 266 38.94 -30.79 30.80
N ARG A 267 39.67 -30.83 31.92
CA ARG A 267 40.32 -29.67 32.55
C ARG A 267 41.47 -29.15 31.70
N THR A 268 42.32 -30.04 31.18
CA THR A 268 43.37 -29.70 30.22
C THR A 268 42.77 -29.15 28.93
N GLY A 269 41.68 -29.74 28.41
CA GLY A 269 40.91 -29.22 27.28
C GLY A 269 40.39 -27.79 27.51
N ARG A 270 39.78 -27.51 28.66
CA ARG A 270 39.32 -26.16 29.05
C ARG A 270 40.49 -25.17 29.19
N ARG A 271 41.61 -25.59 29.76
CA ARG A 271 42.82 -24.76 29.92
C ARG A 271 43.42 -24.40 28.54
N ILE A 272 43.53 -25.38 27.64
CA ILE A 272 43.98 -25.18 26.25
C ILE A 272 43.02 -24.28 25.47
N ALA A 273 41.70 -24.44 25.65
CA ALA A 273 40.70 -23.57 25.03
C ALA A 273 40.82 -22.12 25.53
N LYS A 274 40.98 -21.91 26.84
CA LYS A 274 41.16 -20.58 27.45
C LYS A 274 42.47 -19.92 27.01
N GLN A 275 43.55 -20.70 26.89
CA GLN A 275 44.85 -20.25 26.38
C GLN A 275 44.81 -19.99 24.86
N GLY A 276 44.00 -20.75 24.12
CA GLY A 276 43.68 -20.54 22.71
C GLY A 276 42.90 -19.25 22.47
N LEU A 277 41.87 -18.96 23.28
CA LEU A 277 41.15 -17.68 23.23
C LEU A 277 42.05 -16.48 23.56
N ARG A 278 42.90 -16.59 24.59
CA ARG A 278 43.86 -15.53 24.97
C ARG A 278 44.87 -15.23 23.84
N ASN A 279 45.34 -16.27 23.15
CA ASN A 279 46.23 -16.14 21.99
C ASN A 279 45.51 -15.65 20.72
N ASN A 280 44.20 -15.91 20.58
CA ASN A 280 43.39 -15.43 19.47
C ASN A 280 43.16 -13.91 19.55
N ASN A 281 42.87 -13.37 20.73
CA ASN A 281 42.66 -11.91 20.88
C ASN A 281 43.94 -11.09 20.71
N ALA A 282 45.12 -11.66 20.99
CA ALA A 282 46.40 -10.95 20.85
C ALA A 282 47.02 -11.02 19.44
N ARG A 283 46.53 -11.87 18.51
CA ARG A 283 47.22 -12.16 17.23
C ARG A 283 46.33 -12.22 15.98
N ALA A 284 45.03 -11.95 16.08
CA ALA A 284 44.09 -12.11 14.97
C ALA A 284 44.25 -11.09 13.81
N PRO A 285 44.48 -9.78 14.00
CA PRO A 285 44.51 -8.86 12.86
C PRO A 285 45.82 -8.89 12.08
N THR A 286 46.94 -9.14 12.75
CA THR A 286 48.28 -8.90 12.20
C THR A 286 48.85 -10.07 11.38
N ARG A 287 48.38 -11.31 11.57
CA ARG A 287 49.03 -12.48 10.93
C ARG A 287 48.51 -12.84 9.54
N SER A 288 47.27 -12.50 9.20
CA SER A 288 46.72 -12.74 7.84
C SER A 288 47.42 -11.85 6.80
N HIS A 289 47.54 -10.56 7.10
CA HIS A 289 48.23 -9.60 6.24
C HIS A 289 49.74 -9.84 6.11
N TYR A 290 50.42 -10.29 7.17
CA TYR A 290 51.86 -10.58 7.14
C TYR A 290 52.22 -11.89 6.42
N THR A 291 51.33 -12.87 6.37
CA THR A 291 51.62 -14.18 5.74
C THR A 291 51.33 -14.23 4.26
N GLU A 292 50.37 -13.44 3.76
CA GLU A 292 50.06 -13.37 2.32
C GLU A 292 51.12 -12.60 1.51
N ARG A 293 51.70 -11.52 2.05
CA ARG A 293 52.77 -10.76 1.37
C ARG A 293 54.12 -11.49 1.32
N ARG A 294 54.47 -12.26 2.35
CA ARG A 294 55.74 -13.03 2.40
C ARG A 294 55.69 -14.37 1.68
N ARG A 295 54.51 -14.86 1.29
CA ARG A 295 54.35 -16.16 0.62
C ARG A 295 55.06 -16.22 -0.74
N PRO A 296 54.98 -15.20 -1.61
CA PRO A 296 55.73 -15.16 -2.86
C PRO A 296 57.24 -15.00 -2.62
N GLU A 297 57.65 -14.23 -1.61
CA GLU A 297 59.06 -14.04 -1.25
C GLU A 297 59.71 -15.32 -0.72
N LEU A 298 59.01 -16.05 0.16
CA LEU A 298 59.46 -17.35 0.67
C LEU A 298 59.51 -18.39 -0.45
N ARG A 299 58.57 -18.33 -1.41
CA ARG A 299 58.57 -19.22 -2.58
C ARG A 299 59.76 -18.91 -3.49
N ARG A 300 60.01 -17.63 -3.79
CA ARG A 300 61.19 -17.17 -4.54
C ARG A 300 62.51 -17.51 -3.84
N LEU A 301 62.58 -17.45 -2.51
CA LEU A 301 63.74 -17.86 -1.73
C LEU A 301 63.94 -19.39 -1.77
N LEU A 302 62.86 -20.16 -1.72
CA LEU A 302 62.90 -21.61 -1.86
C LEU A 302 63.37 -22.00 -3.27
N ASP A 303 62.79 -21.37 -4.30
CA ASP A 303 63.14 -21.59 -5.71
C ASP A 303 64.59 -21.19 -6.00
N ARG A 304 65.08 -20.08 -5.41
CA ARG A 304 66.51 -19.69 -5.47
C ARG A 304 67.43 -20.72 -4.80
N LYS A 305 67.04 -21.25 -3.64
CA LYS A 305 67.84 -22.26 -2.91
C LYS A 305 67.82 -23.63 -3.57
N LEU A 306 66.72 -23.97 -4.25
CA LEU A 306 66.62 -25.14 -5.13
C LEU A 306 67.53 -24.97 -6.35
N ALA A 307 67.50 -23.80 -7.00
CA ALA A 307 68.35 -23.49 -8.16
C ALA A 307 69.85 -23.44 -7.81
N ALA A 308 70.20 -23.03 -6.58
CA ALA A 308 71.58 -22.99 -6.08
C ALA A 308 72.10 -24.35 -5.56
N GLY A 309 71.28 -25.41 -5.55
CA GLY A 309 71.68 -26.74 -5.07
C GLY A 309 72.00 -26.83 -3.58
N GLU A 310 71.66 -25.80 -2.78
CA GLU A 310 72.00 -25.71 -1.34
C GLU A 310 71.14 -26.59 -0.43
N LEU A 311 70.16 -27.30 -0.99
CA LEU A 311 69.29 -28.21 -0.25
C LEU A 311 69.82 -29.63 -0.37
N LYS A 312 70.42 -30.14 0.71
CA LYS A 312 70.73 -31.57 0.83
C LYS A 312 69.43 -32.36 0.68
N GLU A 313 69.35 -33.25 -0.31
CA GLU A 313 68.12 -33.98 -0.67
C GLU A 313 67.56 -34.86 0.46
N GLU A 314 68.40 -35.22 1.44
CA GLU A 314 67.98 -36.02 2.59
C GLU A 314 68.25 -35.28 3.91
N ALA A 315 67.21 -34.60 4.41
CA ALA A 315 67.19 -34.18 5.80
C ALA A 315 67.22 -35.43 6.71
N SER A 316 68.00 -35.42 7.80
CA SER A 316 68.05 -36.58 8.71
C SER A 316 66.66 -36.97 9.21
N ALA A 317 66.43 -38.26 9.45
CA ALA A 317 65.12 -38.78 9.86
C ALA A 317 64.53 -38.05 11.09
N ALA A 318 65.38 -37.55 12.00
CA ALA A 318 64.97 -36.75 13.15
C ALA A 318 64.43 -35.36 12.78
N VAL A 319 65.03 -34.69 11.79
CA VAL A 319 64.55 -33.38 11.29
C VAL A 319 63.26 -33.55 10.51
N GLN A 320 63.15 -34.62 9.70
CA GLN A 320 61.91 -34.96 9.01
C GLN A 320 60.76 -35.27 9.98
N ALA A 321 61.03 -36.04 11.04
CA ALA A 321 60.04 -36.32 12.09
C ALA A 321 59.59 -35.04 12.82
N SER A 322 60.53 -34.16 13.19
CA SER A 322 60.21 -32.87 13.85
C SER A 322 59.43 -31.92 12.93
N ALA A 323 59.79 -31.85 11.65
CA ALA A 323 59.07 -31.09 10.64
C ALA A 323 57.65 -31.65 10.41
N ALA A 324 57.51 -32.97 10.30
CA ALA A 324 56.23 -33.64 10.16
C ALA A 324 55.31 -33.34 11.35
N VAL A 325 55.81 -33.39 12.59
CA VAL A 325 55.04 -33.02 13.79
C VAL A 325 54.60 -31.56 13.75
N ARG A 326 55.46 -30.62 13.33
CA ARG A 326 55.11 -29.20 13.19
C ARG A 326 54.06 -28.97 12.10
N ILE A 327 54.17 -29.63 10.97
CA ILE A 327 53.20 -29.56 9.86
C ILE A 327 51.86 -30.17 10.30
N GLN A 328 51.88 -31.35 10.92
CA GLN A 328 50.67 -32.00 11.43
C GLN A 328 49.99 -31.15 12.51
N LYS A 329 50.74 -30.56 13.44
CA LYS A 329 50.19 -29.69 14.49
C LYS A 329 49.55 -28.43 13.92
N THR A 330 50.21 -27.78 12.96
CA THR A 330 49.67 -26.56 12.30
C THR A 330 48.46 -26.88 11.42
N TRP A 331 48.47 -27.99 10.70
CA TRP A 331 47.35 -28.47 9.90
C TRP A 331 46.16 -28.86 10.78
N ARG A 332 46.37 -29.68 11.82
CA ARG A 332 45.31 -30.07 12.78
C ARG A 332 44.71 -28.85 13.47
N ALA A 333 45.52 -27.87 13.85
CA ALA A 333 45.03 -26.61 14.41
C ALA A 333 44.21 -25.79 13.40
N ARG A 334 44.64 -25.72 12.13
CA ARG A 334 43.87 -25.06 11.05
C ARG A 334 42.56 -25.79 10.75
N ALA A 335 42.61 -27.11 10.62
CA ALA A 335 41.44 -27.96 10.40
C ALA A 335 40.46 -27.87 11.58
N GLY A 336 40.97 -27.84 12.81
CA GLY A 336 40.18 -27.62 14.03
C GLY A 336 39.49 -26.26 14.03
N ARG A 337 40.20 -25.18 13.67
CA ARG A 337 39.59 -23.85 13.51
C ARG A 337 38.49 -23.83 12.44
N ARG A 338 38.73 -24.43 11.26
CA ARG A 338 37.72 -24.54 10.20
C ARG A 338 36.49 -25.33 10.63
N ARG A 339 36.66 -26.45 11.33
CA ARG A 339 35.54 -27.25 11.86
C ARG A 339 34.76 -26.48 12.93
N ALA A 340 35.43 -25.75 13.82
CA ALA A 340 34.77 -24.94 14.83
C ALA A 340 33.99 -23.77 14.21
N GLU A 341 34.55 -23.14 13.20
CA GLU A 341 33.88 -22.10 12.41
C GLU A 341 32.67 -22.64 11.64
N GLN A 342 32.80 -23.79 10.97
CA GLN A 342 31.67 -24.47 10.33
C GLN A 342 30.55 -24.83 11.31
N LYS A 343 30.90 -25.37 12.49
CA LYS A 343 29.92 -25.68 13.54
C LYS A 343 29.23 -24.41 14.07
N ARG A 344 29.97 -23.31 14.21
CA ARG A 344 29.41 -22.02 14.60
C ARG A 344 28.45 -21.50 13.53
N LEU A 345 28.84 -21.53 12.26
CA LEU A 345 27.99 -21.13 11.13
C LEU A 345 26.74 -22.02 11.03
N GLN A 346 26.88 -23.33 11.23
CA GLN A 346 25.76 -24.26 11.24
C GLN A 346 24.79 -23.98 12.40
N LEU A 347 25.31 -23.65 13.58
CA LEU A 347 24.50 -23.24 14.73
C LEU A 347 23.83 -21.89 14.49
N GLU A 348 24.54 -20.92 13.90
CA GLU A 348 23.98 -19.63 13.47
C GLU A 348 22.90 -19.81 12.38
N ARG A 349 23.00 -20.82 11.51
CA ARG A 349 21.94 -21.19 10.54
C ARG A 349 20.73 -21.82 11.23
N LEU A 350 20.94 -22.78 12.13
CA LEU A 350 19.87 -23.46 12.89
C LEU A 350 19.10 -22.49 13.80
N LEU A 351 19.79 -21.49 14.35
CA LEU A 351 19.20 -20.41 15.14
C LEU A 351 18.59 -19.29 14.26
N GLY A 352 18.62 -19.42 12.93
CA GLY A 352 18.06 -18.43 12.01
C GLY A 352 18.83 -17.10 11.92
N MET A 353 20.03 -17.02 12.48
CA MET A 353 20.86 -15.80 12.50
C MET A 353 21.59 -15.54 11.16
N THR A 354 21.69 -16.56 10.30
CA THR A 354 22.26 -16.44 8.94
C THR A 354 21.36 -17.14 7.92
N LEU A 355 21.14 -16.51 6.76
CA LEU A 355 20.38 -17.09 5.65
C LEU A 355 21.21 -18.18 4.95
N ALA A 356 20.57 -19.27 4.54
CA ALA A 356 21.21 -20.34 3.77
C ALA A 356 21.79 -19.81 2.43
N ASP A 357 22.80 -20.51 1.89
CA ASP A 357 23.43 -20.18 0.60
C ASP A 357 22.43 -20.39 -0.57
N ARG A 358 22.42 -19.53 -1.61
CA ARG A 358 21.44 -19.56 -2.76
C ARG A 358 21.68 -20.75 -3.69
N GLY A 359 22.54 -21.70 -3.29
CA GLY A 359 22.79 -22.90 -4.06
C GLY A 359 21.65 -23.92 -3.98
N GLU A 360 20.82 -23.85 -2.93
CA GLU A 360 19.85 -24.91 -2.62
C GLU A 360 18.38 -24.45 -2.63
N GLU A 361 18.10 -23.14 -2.71
CA GLU A 361 16.73 -22.65 -2.88
C GLU A 361 16.38 -22.54 -4.38
N PRO A 362 15.23 -23.06 -4.83
CA PRO A 362 14.70 -22.73 -6.15
C PRO A 362 14.56 -21.21 -6.24
N ARG A 363 14.96 -20.67 -7.39
CA ARG A 363 15.11 -19.22 -7.63
C ARG A 363 13.89 -18.43 -7.11
N PRO A 364 14.03 -17.42 -6.24
CA PRO A 364 12.91 -16.53 -5.89
C PRO A 364 12.42 -15.66 -7.05
N ARG A 365 13.11 -15.66 -8.21
CA ARG A 365 12.60 -15.02 -9.43
C ARG A 365 11.31 -15.68 -9.93
N SER A 366 11.19 -17.01 -9.84
CA SER A 366 9.96 -17.69 -10.27
C SER A 366 8.77 -17.40 -9.37
N CYS A 367 8.99 -17.09 -8.08
CA CYS A 367 7.91 -16.77 -7.15
C CYS A 367 7.35 -15.34 -7.32
N ILE A 368 8.19 -14.38 -7.72
CA ILE A 368 7.75 -13.00 -7.98
C ILE A 368 7.11 -12.89 -9.36
N GLU A 369 7.66 -13.58 -10.37
CA GLU A 369 7.04 -13.70 -11.70
C GLU A 369 5.72 -14.46 -11.59
N SER A 370 5.64 -15.59 -10.86
CA SER A 370 4.38 -16.30 -10.64
C SER A 370 3.33 -15.45 -9.92
N TRP A 371 3.73 -14.55 -9.02
CA TRP A 371 2.80 -13.63 -8.35
C TRP A 371 2.26 -12.56 -9.30
N ARG A 372 3.10 -12.02 -10.19
CA ARG A 372 2.66 -11.07 -11.23
C ARG A 372 1.75 -11.73 -12.26
N ASP A 373 2.08 -12.95 -12.64
CA ASP A 373 1.25 -13.74 -13.56
C ASP A 373 -0.09 -14.12 -12.90
N PHE A 374 -0.08 -14.42 -11.59
CA PHE A 374 -1.29 -14.65 -10.81
C PHE A 374 -2.15 -13.38 -10.69
N GLU A 375 -1.54 -12.23 -10.35
CA GLU A 375 -2.21 -10.93 -10.33
C GLU A 375 -2.81 -10.56 -11.69
N ALA A 376 -2.10 -10.83 -12.79
CA ALA A 376 -2.58 -10.58 -14.14
C ALA A 376 -3.77 -11.50 -14.50
N ALA A 377 -3.69 -12.79 -14.17
CA ALA A 377 -4.78 -13.73 -14.41
C ALA A 377 -6.02 -13.40 -13.56
N LEU A 378 -5.84 -12.93 -12.31
CA LEU A 378 -6.93 -12.47 -11.46
C LEU A 378 -7.60 -11.21 -12.04
N ALA A 379 -6.80 -10.27 -12.56
CA ALA A 379 -7.29 -9.08 -13.24
C ALA A 379 -8.22 -9.40 -14.43
N GLU A 380 -7.82 -10.37 -15.24
CA GLU A 380 -8.57 -10.80 -16.42
C GLU A 380 -9.93 -11.39 -16.03
N ARG A 381 -9.96 -12.27 -15.03
CA ARG A 381 -11.22 -12.84 -14.52
C ARG A 381 -12.17 -11.78 -13.98
N HIS A 382 -11.65 -10.77 -13.32
CA HIS A 382 -12.44 -9.65 -12.82
C HIS A 382 -13.01 -8.79 -13.94
N ALA A 383 -12.22 -8.54 -14.98
CA ALA A 383 -12.68 -7.81 -16.16
C ALA A 383 -13.78 -8.58 -16.89
N GLU A 384 -13.62 -9.88 -17.09
CA GLU A 384 -14.63 -10.76 -17.69
C GLU A 384 -15.93 -10.77 -16.89
N ALA A 385 -15.85 -10.91 -15.56
CA ALA A 385 -17.01 -10.89 -14.68
C ALA A 385 -17.73 -9.53 -14.71
N ALA A 386 -16.99 -8.42 -14.75
CA ALA A 386 -17.55 -7.07 -14.87
C ALA A 386 -18.21 -6.83 -16.23
N GLU A 387 -17.63 -7.33 -17.33
CA GLU A 387 -18.24 -7.30 -18.66
C GLU A 387 -19.52 -8.12 -18.73
N ALA A 388 -19.52 -9.32 -18.14
CA ALA A 388 -20.72 -10.15 -18.04
C ALA A 388 -21.84 -9.44 -17.28
N MET A 389 -21.51 -8.76 -16.17
CA MET A 389 -22.46 -7.95 -15.42
C MET A 389 -22.99 -6.77 -16.24
N ARG A 390 -22.13 -6.03 -16.96
CA ARG A 390 -22.57 -4.91 -17.83
C ARG A 390 -23.55 -5.37 -18.90
N ARG A 391 -23.23 -6.45 -19.61
CA ARG A 391 -24.12 -7.04 -20.63
C ARG A 391 -25.45 -7.49 -20.05
N LEU A 392 -25.45 -8.03 -18.82
CA LEU A 392 -26.67 -8.45 -18.14
C LEU A 392 -27.52 -7.25 -17.74
N VAL A 393 -26.91 -6.19 -17.22
CA VAL A 393 -27.60 -4.93 -16.91
C VAL A 393 -28.22 -4.33 -18.17
N GLU A 394 -27.46 -4.20 -19.26
CA GLU A 394 -27.96 -3.67 -20.55
C GLU A 394 -29.16 -4.48 -21.05
N LYS A 395 -29.03 -5.81 -21.09
CA LYS A 395 -30.10 -6.70 -21.54
C LYS A 395 -31.35 -6.63 -20.67
N GLU A 396 -31.20 -6.59 -19.34
CA GLU A 396 -32.35 -6.47 -18.44
C GLU A 396 -32.91 -5.05 -18.42
N THR A 397 -32.11 -4.00 -18.68
CA THR A 397 -32.65 -2.65 -18.90
C THR A 397 -33.55 -2.63 -20.11
N GLU A 398 -33.09 -3.07 -21.28
CA GLU A 398 -33.91 -3.12 -22.50
C GLU A 398 -35.23 -3.87 -22.26
N ARG A 399 -35.15 -5.06 -21.67
CA ARG A 399 -36.33 -5.87 -21.31
C ARG A 399 -37.30 -5.15 -20.35
N MET A 400 -36.78 -4.48 -19.33
CA MET A 400 -37.60 -3.78 -18.34
C MET A 400 -38.27 -2.54 -18.94
N TYR A 401 -37.58 -1.80 -19.81
CA TYR A 401 -38.17 -0.67 -20.54
C TYR A 401 -39.25 -1.13 -21.54
N GLU A 402 -39.06 -2.28 -22.21
CA GLU A 402 -40.05 -2.82 -23.15
C GLU A 402 -41.30 -3.41 -22.47
N VAL A 403 -41.11 -4.23 -21.43
CA VAL A 403 -42.22 -4.97 -20.80
C VAL A 403 -42.90 -4.12 -19.73
N ARG A 404 -42.13 -3.58 -18.79
CA ARG A 404 -42.67 -2.93 -17.59
C ARG A 404 -42.81 -1.41 -17.75
N GLY A 405 -42.09 -0.81 -18.69
CA GLY A 405 -42.15 0.63 -18.97
C GLY A 405 -43.57 1.13 -19.30
N PRO A 406 -44.26 0.54 -20.30
CA PRO A 406 -45.62 0.94 -20.65
C PRO A 406 -46.62 0.76 -19.50
N GLU A 407 -46.55 -0.37 -18.78
CA GLU A 407 -47.39 -0.63 -17.61
C GLU A 407 -47.21 0.45 -16.54
N LEU A 408 -45.96 0.79 -16.19
CA LEU A 408 -45.63 1.83 -15.23
C LEU A 408 -46.13 3.21 -15.66
N VAL A 409 -46.03 3.55 -16.95
CA VAL A 409 -46.51 4.85 -17.46
C VAL A 409 -48.02 4.96 -17.27
N GLU A 410 -48.79 3.91 -17.60
CA GLU A 410 -50.24 3.90 -17.39
C GLU A 410 -50.59 3.98 -15.90
N ASP A 411 -49.92 3.21 -15.02
CA ASP A 411 -50.11 3.27 -13.57
C ASP A 411 -49.86 4.69 -13.02
N ILE A 412 -48.77 5.34 -13.46
CA ILE A 412 -48.44 6.72 -13.05
C ILE A 412 -49.47 7.71 -13.62
N GLN A 413 -49.94 7.53 -14.85
CA GLN A 413 -50.99 8.37 -15.43
C GLN A 413 -52.31 8.21 -14.66
N GLU A 414 -52.64 7.01 -14.20
CA GLU A 414 -53.78 6.78 -13.31
C GLU A 414 -53.59 7.46 -11.95
N GLU A 415 -52.41 7.38 -11.32
CA GLU A 415 -52.08 8.13 -10.09
C GLU A 415 -52.34 9.64 -10.29
N ILE A 416 -51.88 10.19 -11.41
CA ILE A 416 -52.07 11.62 -11.73
C ILE A 416 -53.55 11.93 -12.01
N ARG A 417 -54.28 11.09 -12.74
CA ARG A 417 -55.71 11.28 -13.02
C ARG A 417 -56.54 11.25 -11.75
N VAL A 418 -56.25 10.33 -10.83
CA VAL A 418 -56.90 10.27 -9.51
C VAL A 418 -56.65 11.56 -8.74
N TRP A 419 -55.40 12.03 -8.71
CA TRP A 419 -55.05 13.32 -8.09
C TRP A 419 -55.83 14.48 -8.72
N MET A 420 -55.90 14.57 -10.06
CA MET A 420 -56.70 15.60 -10.75
C MET A 420 -58.19 15.50 -10.39
N TRP A 421 -58.71 14.29 -10.22
CA TRP A 421 -60.11 14.05 -9.87
C TRP A 421 -60.45 14.48 -8.45
N ASP A 422 -59.56 14.24 -7.50
CA ASP A 422 -59.70 14.70 -6.12
C ASP A 422 -59.73 16.24 -6.05
N TRP A 423 -58.88 16.91 -6.84
CA TRP A 423 -58.90 18.36 -7.00
C TRP A 423 -60.22 18.88 -7.59
N TYR A 424 -60.71 18.25 -8.66
CA TYR A 424 -61.98 18.63 -9.28
C TYR A 424 -63.17 18.44 -8.35
N LYS A 425 -63.23 17.31 -7.65
CA LYS A 425 -64.34 16.97 -6.74
C LYS A 425 -64.43 17.91 -5.53
N GLU A 426 -63.31 18.37 -5.02
CA GLU A 426 -63.28 19.19 -3.79
C GLU A 426 -63.29 20.70 -4.02
N LEU A 427 -62.78 21.18 -5.15
CA LEU A 427 -62.57 22.60 -5.44
C LEU A 427 -63.13 23.06 -6.79
N GLU A 428 -63.63 22.15 -7.64
CA GLU A 428 -64.04 22.41 -9.03
C GLU A 428 -62.97 23.18 -9.83
N LEU A 429 -61.70 22.88 -9.55
CA LEU A 429 -60.51 23.55 -10.08
C LEU A 429 -59.38 22.54 -10.28
N PHE A 430 -58.59 22.72 -11.33
CA PHE A 430 -57.38 21.93 -11.57
C PHE A 430 -56.12 22.72 -11.20
N ASP A 431 -55.24 22.12 -10.38
CA ASP A 431 -53.92 22.68 -10.10
C ASP A 431 -52.96 22.45 -11.30
N SER A 432 -51.71 22.87 -11.18
CA SER A 432 -50.64 22.65 -12.17
C SER A 432 -49.71 21.53 -11.71
N ILE A 433 -49.28 20.69 -12.65
CA ILE A 433 -48.21 19.71 -12.39
C ILE A 433 -46.92 20.50 -12.13
N PRO A 434 -46.20 20.25 -11.02
CA PRO A 434 -44.93 20.93 -10.75
C PRO A 434 -43.92 20.76 -11.90
N ASP A 435 -43.08 21.77 -12.13
CA ASP A 435 -42.08 21.66 -13.21
C ASP A 435 -41.02 20.58 -12.90
N GLU A 436 -40.41 20.04 -13.97
CA GLU A 436 -39.31 19.06 -13.91
C GLU A 436 -38.14 19.52 -13.02
N LYS A 437 -37.88 20.83 -12.99
CA LYS A 437 -36.83 21.44 -12.15
C LYS A 437 -37.06 21.21 -10.65
N TYR A 438 -38.30 20.97 -10.27
CA TYR A 438 -38.74 20.79 -8.89
C TYR A 438 -39.06 19.33 -8.56
N GLY A 439 -38.77 18.39 -9.46
CA GLY A 439 -39.05 16.96 -9.26
C GLY A 439 -40.41 16.50 -9.76
N GLY A 440 -41.17 17.34 -10.49
CA GLY A 440 -42.39 16.92 -11.18
C GLY A 440 -43.39 16.20 -10.29
N THR A 441 -43.93 15.09 -10.79
CA THR A 441 -44.88 14.22 -10.06
C THR A 441 -44.24 13.34 -8.99
N VAL A 442 -42.91 13.31 -8.84
CA VAL A 442 -42.27 12.64 -7.70
C VAL A 442 -42.76 13.25 -6.38
N ARG A 443 -43.10 14.55 -6.38
CA ARG A 443 -43.68 15.22 -5.22
C ARG A 443 -45.14 14.86 -4.92
N LEU A 444 -45.88 14.39 -5.91
CA LEU A 444 -47.21 13.80 -5.69
C LEU A 444 -47.05 12.50 -4.90
N ALA A 445 -46.09 11.65 -5.29
CA ALA A 445 -45.82 10.39 -4.63
C ALA A 445 -45.24 10.55 -3.22
N THR A 446 -44.49 11.62 -2.93
CA THR A 446 -43.96 11.91 -1.58
C THR A 446 -44.96 12.66 -0.68
N GLY A 447 -46.11 13.09 -1.20
CA GLY A 447 -47.12 13.84 -0.45
C GLY A 447 -46.72 15.28 -0.12
N GLU A 448 -45.74 15.84 -0.83
CA GLU A 448 -45.26 17.23 -0.64
C GLU A 448 -45.99 18.24 -1.56
N ALA A 449 -46.86 17.76 -2.44
CA ALA A 449 -47.69 18.60 -3.28
C ALA A 449 -48.87 19.19 -2.49
N ARG A 450 -49.38 20.35 -2.93
CA ARG A 450 -50.59 20.95 -2.34
C ARG A 450 -51.74 19.95 -2.38
N THR A 451 -52.41 19.78 -1.24
CA THR A 451 -53.68 19.05 -1.19
C THR A 451 -54.85 20.04 -1.26
N PRO A 452 -56.03 19.63 -1.74
CA PRO A 452 -57.21 20.49 -1.75
C PRO A 452 -57.60 21.05 -0.37
N ALA A 453 -57.22 20.35 0.71
CA ALA A 453 -57.39 20.79 2.10
C ALA A 453 -56.47 21.96 2.47
N ASP A 454 -55.24 22.00 1.95
CA ASP A 454 -54.26 23.08 2.21
C ASP A 454 -54.67 24.41 1.57
N MET A 455 -55.46 24.40 0.48
CA MET A 455 -56.04 25.62 -0.11
C MET A 455 -57.24 26.17 0.67
N LYS A 456 -58.03 25.31 1.33
CA LYS A 456 -59.16 25.73 2.19
C LYS A 456 -58.67 26.27 3.54
N ALA A 457 -57.48 25.87 3.99
CA ALA A 457 -56.82 26.43 5.15
C ALA A 457 -56.01 27.69 4.75
N THR A 458 -56.49 28.88 5.11
CA THR A 458 -55.61 30.06 5.15
C THR A 458 -54.38 29.78 6.01
N PRO A 459 -53.19 30.27 5.65
CA PRO A 459 -51.97 29.98 6.40
C PRO A 459 -52.00 30.72 7.73
N ASP A 460 -52.46 30.05 8.78
CA ASP A 460 -52.10 30.45 10.14
C ASP A 460 -50.62 30.17 10.35
N LYS A 461 -49.93 31.21 10.81
CA LYS A 461 -48.52 31.25 11.14
C LYS A 461 -48.10 29.96 11.87
N ALA A 462 -47.16 29.24 11.28
CA ALA A 462 -46.36 28.26 12.03
C ALA A 462 -45.75 28.97 13.26
N PRO A 463 -45.90 28.41 14.48
CA PRO A 463 -45.19 28.94 15.64
C PRO A 463 -43.67 28.76 15.42
N PRO A 464 -42.85 29.71 15.90
CA PRO A 464 -41.40 29.60 15.81
C PRO A 464 -40.92 28.35 16.56
N PRO A 465 -39.85 27.67 16.09
CA PRO A 465 -39.25 26.57 16.83
C PRO A 465 -38.76 27.10 18.17
N GLU A 466 -39.22 26.48 19.27
CA GLU A 466 -38.64 26.70 20.59
C GLU A 466 -37.15 26.35 20.54
N ASP A 467 -36.32 27.31 20.92
CA ASP A 467 -34.91 27.10 21.19
C ASP A 467 -34.79 25.91 22.16
N GLY A 468 -34.13 24.86 21.67
CA GLY A 468 -33.80 23.69 22.46
C GLY A 468 -33.08 24.13 23.73
N SER A 469 -33.66 23.70 24.86
CA SER A 469 -33.08 23.79 26.19
C SER A 469 -31.57 23.55 26.16
N ASP A 470 -30.83 24.51 26.72
CA ASP A 470 -29.46 24.30 27.19
C ASP A 470 -29.42 22.96 27.95
N GLN A 471 -28.79 21.96 27.34
CA GLN A 471 -28.31 20.81 28.09
C GLN A 471 -27.25 21.36 29.03
N GLN A 472 -27.67 21.61 30.28
CA GLN A 472 -26.78 21.71 31.42
C GLN A 472 -25.75 20.60 31.27
N GLY A 473 -24.50 21.00 31.10
CA GLY A 473 -23.37 20.09 31.07
C GLY A 473 -23.50 19.16 32.26
N GLN A 474 -23.78 17.89 31.97
CA GLN A 474 -23.53 16.84 32.94
C GLN A 474 -22.08 17.03 33.41
N PRO A 475 -21.79 16.96 34.72
CA PRO A 475 -20.41 16.96 35.16
C PRO A 475 -19.71 15.85 34.35
N GLU A 476 -18.69 16.22 33.57
CA GLU A 476 -17.87 15.22 32.89
C GLU A 476 -17.49 14.20 33.96
N PRO A 477 -17.90 12.92 33.83
CA PRO A 477 -17.48 11.94 34.80
C PRO A 477 -15.96 11.95 34.81
N GLU A 478 -15.36 11.99 36.00
CA GLU A 478 -13.90 11.94 36.13
C GLU A 478 -13.42 10.61 35.51
N GLY A 479 -12.94 10.66 34.26
CA GLY A 479 -12.49 9.48 33.51
C GLY A 479 -12.76 9.56 32.01
N TRP A 480 -11.98 8.80 31.23
CA TRP A 480 -12.15 8.69 29.79
C TRP A 480 -13.29 7.70 29.45
N THR A 481 -14.24 8.14 28.62
CA THR A 481 -15.23 7.26 27.96
C THR A 481 -14.95 7.18 26.47
N MET A 482 -15.29 6.04 25.85
CA MET A 482 -15.22 5.89 24.40
C MET A 482 -16.24 6.82 23.74
N ARG A 483 -15.86 7.47 22.63
CA ARG A 483 -16.80 8.35 21.92
C ARG A 483 -17.85 7.51 21.20
N GLU A 484 -19.09 8.00 21.21
CA GLU A 484 -20.15 7.41 20.41
C GLU A 484 -19.79 7.52 18.92
N SER A 485 -19.83 6.38 18.23
CA SER A 485 -19.46 6.29 16.81
C SER A 485 -20.60 6.77 15.93
N LYS A 486 -20.29 7.59 14.92
CA LYS A 486 -21.25 7.94 13.86
C LYS A 486 -21.36 6.83 12.81
N ILE A 487 -20.36 5.97 12.74
CA ILE A 487 -20.20 4.92 11.72
C ILE A 487 -20.79 3.59 12.17
N TYR A 488 -20.81 3.32 13.48
CA TYR A 488 -21.34 2.08 14.03
C TYR A 488 -22.80 1.80 13.61
N PRO A 489 -23.74 2.77 13.62
CA PRO A 489 -25.10 2.53 13.11
C PRO A 489 -25.14 2.18 11.62
N LEU A 490 -24.29 2.82 10.81
CA LEU A 490 -24.17 2.52 9.38
C LEU A 490 -23.63 1.10 9.14
N LEU A 491 -22.70 0.65 9.99
CA LEU A 491 -22.15 -0.70 9.94
C LEU A 491 -23.21 -1.75 10.34
N GLN A 492 -24.02 -1.46 11.36
CA GLN A 492 -25.17 -2.30 11.73
C GLN A 492 -26.21 -2.38 10.61
N GLN A 493 -26.51 -1.26 9.95
CA GLN A 493 -27.43 -1.24 8.82
C GLN A 493 -26.92 -2.15 7.69
N THR A 494 -25.65 -2.05 7.31
CA THR A 494 -25.11 -2.95 6.27
C THR A 494 -25.13 -4.42 6.62
N GLN A 495 -24.96 -4.77 7.90
CA GLN A 495 -25.10 -6.16 8.29
C GLN A 495 -26.55 -6.64 8.13
N ARG A 496 -27.54 -5.81 8.48
CA ARG A 496 -28.95 -6.14 8.23
C ARG A 496 -29.23 -6.29 6.74
N ASP A 497 -28.74 -5.35 5.92
CA ASP A 497 -28.86 -5.43 4.46
C ASP A 497 -28.22 -6.73 3.90
N TYR A 498 -27.14 -7.22 4.53
CA TYR A 498 -26.56 -8.51 4.16
C TYR A 498 -27.51 -9.66 4.45
N TYR A 499 -28.07 -9.71 5.66
CA TYR A 499 -29.00 -10.76 6.06
C TYR A 499 -30.21 -10.81 5.12
N ASP A 500 -30.80 -9.65 4.86
CA ASP A 500 -31.98 -9.53 3.99
C ASP A 500 -31.68 -9.94 2.53
N ARG A 501 -30.49 -9.59 2.01
CA ARG A 501 -30.15 -9.80 0.59
C ARG A 501 -29.41 -11.11 0.28
N TRP A 502 -28.61 -11.62 1.22
CA TRP A 502 -27.62 -12.67 0.91
C TRP A 502 -27.75 -13.93 1.77
N GLU A 503 -28.43 -13.89 2.93
CA GLU A 503 -28.52 -15.08 3.81
C GLU A 503 -29.23 -16.25 3.12
N ALA A 504 -30.38 -15.98 2.51
CA ALA A 504 -31.16 -16.97 1.77
C ALA A 504 -30.41 -17.57 0.57
N LYS A 505 -29.42 -16.86 0.05
CA LYS A 505 -28.63 -17.22 -1.15
C LYS A 505 -27.22 -17.73 -0.82
N SER A 506 -26.90 -17.91 0.47
CA SER A 506 -25.57 -18.34 0.92
C SER A 506 -25.10 -19.67 0.33
N GLN A 507 -26.03 -20.58 0.01
CA GLN A 507 -25.74 -21.84 -0.65
C GLN A 507 -25.41 -21.68 -2.14
N GLU A 508 -26.11 -20.79 -2.85
CA GLU A 508 -25.86 -20.46 -4.26
C GLU A 508 -24.50 -19.76 -4.47
N LEU A 509 -23.99 -19.06 -3.45
CA LEU A 509 -22.67 -18.41 -3.47
C LEU A 509 -21.50 -19.41 -3.45
N LEU A 510 -21.72 -20.61 -2.89
CA LEU A 510 -20.68 -21.64 -2.81
C LEU A 510 -20.54 -22.42 -4.13
N ASP A 511 -21.52 -22.30 -5.02
CA ASP A 511 -21.51 -22.98 -6.30
C ASP A 511 -20.45 -22.38 -7.24
N PRO A 512 -19.60 -23.19 -7.89
CA PRO A 512 -18.56 -22.70 -8.80
C PRO A 512 -19.09 -21.90 -10.00
N GLY A 513 -20.37 -22.08 -10.32
CA GLY A 513 -21.10 -21.38 -11.38
C GLY A 513 -22.15 -20.40 -10.86
N ALA A 514 -21.98 -19.87 -9.64
CA ALA A 514 -22.89 -18.90 -9.02
C ALA A 514 -23.34 -17.86 -10.07
N LYS A 515 -24.63 -17.92 -10.41
CA LYS A 515 -25.21 -17.06 -11.45
C LYS A 515 -25.32 -15.64 -10.89
N LEU A 516 -25.15 -14.65 -11.76
CA LEU A 516 -25.47 -13.26 -11.43
C LEU A 516 -26.93 -13.19 -10.96
N LEU A 517 -27.18 -12.47 -9.88
CA LEU A 517 -28.49 -12.37 -9.27
C LEU A 517 -29.32 -11.35 -10.04
N VAL A 518 -30.13 -11.85 -10.97
CA VAL A 518 -30.92 -11.04 -11.91
C VAL A 518 -31.98 -10.22 -11.19
N ASP A 519 -32.60 -10.77 -10.14
CA ASP A 519 -33.69 -10.10 -9.41
C ASP A 519 -33.25 -8.75 -8.83
N TYR A 520 -32.05 -8.69 -8.23
CA TYR A 520 -31.51 -7.45 -7.68
C TYR A 520 -31.14 -6.44 -8.77
N VAL A 521 -30.70 -6.92 -9.94
CA VAL A 521 -30.48 -6.04 -11.09
C VAL A 521 -31.80 -5.41 -11.54
N ARG A 522 -32.89 -6.18 -11.53
CA ARG A 522 -34.23 -5.66 -11.85
C ARG A 522 -34.75 -4.67 -10.83
N GLU A 523 -34.47 -4.87 -9.54
CA GLU A 523 -34.81 -3.91 -8.49
C GLU A 523 -34.05 -2.58 -8.67
N ASP A 524 -32.73 -2.64 -8.88
CA ASP A 524 -31.88 -1.46 -9.11
C ASP A 524 -32.29 -0.70 -10.38
N ILE A 525 -32.62 -1.42 -11.45
CA ILE A 525 -33.13 -0.84 -12.70
C ILE A 525 -34.52 -0.28 -12.48
N GLY A 526 -35.39 -0.97 -11.73
CA GLY A 526 -36.78 -0.58 -11.48
C GLY A 526 -36.92 0.81 -10.88
N GLN A 527 -36.04 1.20 -9.94
CA GLN A 527 -36.05 2.55 -9.35
C GLN A 527 -35.72 3.64 -10.38
N LYS A 528 -34.71 3.40 -11.23
CA LYS A 528 -34.34 4.34 -12.30
C LYS A 528 -35.42 4.41 -13.37
N LEU A 529 -35.94 3.26 -13.76
CA LEU A 529 -37.04 3.14 -14.70
C LEU A 529 -38.26 3.92 -14.20
N GLN A 530 -38.65 3.79 -12.93
CA GLN A 530 -39.74 4.58 -12.36
C GLN A 530 -39.52 6.09 -12.48
N LEU A 531 -38.31 6.58 -12.18
CA LEU A 531 -38.00 8.01 -12.31
C LEU A 531 -38.04 8.49 -13.76
N ASP A 532 -37.58 7.68 -14.71
CA ASP A 532 -37.60 8.03 -16.13
C ASP A 532 -39.01 7.94 -16.73
N MET A 533 -39.78 6.91 -16.36
CA MET A 533 -41.18 6.76 -16.79
C MET A 533 -42.08 7.86 -16.21
N ARG A 534 -41.82 8.33 -14.98
CA ARG A 534 -42.53 9.49 -14.41
C ARG A 534 -42.34 10.75 -15.26
N LYS A 535 -41.14 11.02 -15.78
CA LYS A 535 -40.92 12.17 -16.69
C LYS A 535 -41.77 12.06 -17.96
N ILE A 536 -41.81 10.87 -18.56
CA ILE A 536 -42.59 10.61 -19.77
C ILE A 536 -44.09 10.74 -19.50
N ALA A 537 -44.55 10.24 -18.34
CA ALA A 537 -45.94 10.39 -17.91
C ALA A 537 -46.31 11.87 -17.69
N ASP A 538 -45.43 12.66 -17.06
CA ASP A 538 -45.65 14.10 -16.84
C ASP A 538 -45.80 14.86 -18.17
N GLU A 539 -44.94 14.56 -19.16
CA GLU A 539 -45.01 15.13 -20.50
C GLU A 539 -46.34 14.77 -21.21
N ARG A 540 -46.84 13.55 -21.02
CA ARG A 540 -48.14 13.10 -21.58
C ARG A 540 -49.35 13.72 -20.88
N MET A 541 -49.28 13.95 -19.57
CA MET A 541 -50.41 14.48 -18.78
C MET A 541 -50.55 16.00 -18.86
N ARG A 542 -49.49 16.76 -19.18
CA ARG A 542 -49.56 18.21 -19.41
C ARG A 542 -50.58 18.64 -20.48
N PRO A 543 -50.66 18.04 -21.68
CA PRO A 543 -51.68 18.38 -22.67
C PRO A 543 -53.08 17.92 -22.26
N GLU A 544 -53.22 16.78 -21.59
CA GLU A 544 -54.52 16.34 -21.02
C GLU A 544 -55.04 17.40 -20.02
N LEU A 545 -54.17 17.90 -19.16
CA LEU A 545 -54.50 18.97 -18.20
C LEU A 545 -54.85 20.30 -18.87
N ALA A 546 -54.17 20.66 -19.96
CA ALA A 546 -54.50 21.86 -20.73
C ALA A 546 -55.91 21.75 -21.35
N GLN A 547 -56.23 20.60 -21.96
CA GLN A 547 -57.55 20.34 -22.52
C GLN A 547 -58.66 20.38 -21.45
N LEU A 548 -58.40 19.82 -20.27
CA LEU A 548 -59.34 19.87 -19.13
C LEU A 548 -59.55 21.29 -18.63
N LYS A 549 -58.49 22.11 -18.58
CA LYS A 549 -58.60 23.54 -18.22
C LYS A 549 -59.39 24.33 -19.25
N ASP A 550 -59.17 24.09 -20.54
CA ASP A 550 -59.91 24.76 -21.62
C ASP A 550 -61.40 24.38 -21.59
N ALA A 551 -61.73 23.11 -21.37
CA ALA A 551 -63.11 22.64 -21.22
C ALA A 551 -63.81 23.24 -19.98
N LEU A 552 -63.09 23.34 -18.86
CA LEU A 552 -63.61 23.99 -17.64
C LEU A 552 -63.90 25.48 -17.87
N MET A 553 -63.04 26.15 -18.65
CA MET A 553 -63.23 27.56 -19.03
C MET A 553 -64.46 27.76 -19.91
N THR A 554 -64.71 26.87 -20.87
CA THR A 554 -65.92 26.93 -21.71
C THR A 554 -67.19 26.69 -20.89
N ASP A 555 -67.19 25.69 -20.00
CA ASP A 555 -68.36 25.33 -19.19
C ASP A 555 -68.75 26.44 -18.20
N LYS A 556 -67.76 27.10 -17.55
CA LYS A 556 -68.06 28.21 -16.64
C LYS A 556 -68.32 29.54 -17.36
N ALA A 557 -67.77 29.75 -18.56
CA ALA A 557 -68.15 30.89 -19.39
C ALA A 557 -69.63 30.83 -19.81
N GLU A 558 -70.14 29.63 -20.12
CA GLU A 558 -71.58 29.41 -20.38
C GLU A 558 -72.45 29.66 -19.14
N GLN A 559 -71.91 29.45 -17.92
CA GLN A 559 -72.56 29.73 -16.64
C GLN A 559 -72.36 31.17 -16.13
N GLY A 560 -71.62 32.02 -16.85
CA GLY A 560 -71.36 33.42 -16.49
C GLY A 560 -70.32 33.65 -15.38
N GLY A 561 -69.44 32.69 -15.11
CA GLY A 561 -68.39 32.78 -14.09
C GLY A 561 -66.97 32.87 -14.68
N GLU A 562 -66.12 33.73 -14.11
CA GLU A 562 -64.71 33.87 -14.47
C GLU A 562 -63.84 33.00 -13.54
N ILE A 563 -63.04 32.08 -14.09
CA ILE A 563 -62.14 31.22 -13.32
C ILE A 563 -60.72 31.77 -13.38
N VAL A 564 -60.08 31.87 -12.21
CA VAL A 564 -58.64 32.16 -12.11
C VAL A 564 -57.94 30.88 -11.64
N PHE A 565 -57.11 30.29 -12.51
CA PHE A 565 -56.30 29.14 -12.14
C PHE A 565 -55.15 29.55 -11.20
N PRO A 566 -54.73 28.68 -10.28
CA PRO A 566 -53.60 28.96 -9.41
C PRO A 566 -52.30 28.98 -10.22
N PRO A 567 -51.34 29.88 -9.89
CA PRO A 567 -50.04 29.90 -10.55
C PRO A 567 -49.22 28.65 -10.18
N PRO A 568 -48.27 28.24 -11.04
CA PRO A 568 -47.36 27.12 -10.77
C PRO A 568 -46.67 27.23 -9.41
N GLN A 569 -46.58 26.10 -8.70
CA GLN A 569 -45.89 26.07 -7.42
C GLN A 569 -44.38 26.22 -7.60
N GLU A 570 -43.86 27.41 -7.32
CA GLU A 570 -42.42 27.69 -7.31
C GLU A 570 -41.79 27.26 -5.98
N PHE A 571 -40.63 26.63 -6.04
CA PHE A 571 -39.86 26.26 -4.85
C PHE A 571 -38.53 27.04 -4.81
N PRO A 572 -37.95 27.31 -3.63
CA PRO A 572 -36.69 28.02 -3.53
C PRO A 572 -35.57 27.25 -4.23
N ILE A 573 -35.03 27.82 -5.32
CA ILE A 573 -33.84 27.30 -6.01
C ILE A 573 -32.66 28.18 -5.61
N GLU A 574 -31.54 27.57 -5.21
CA GLU A 574 -30.25 28.28 -5.20
C GLU A 574 -29.88 28.63 -6.66
N PRO A 575 -29.76 29.92 -7.02
CA PRO A 575 -29.56 30.29 -8.41
C PRO A 575 -28.23 29.74 -8.95
N PRO A 576 -28.20 29.18 -10.17
CA PRO A 576 -26.94 28.87 -10.82
C PRO A 576 -26.11 30.15 -10.99
N PRO A 577 -24.77 30.08 -10.87
CA PRO A 577 -23.93 31.26 -10.98
C PRO A 577 -24.12 31.94 -12.35
N PRO A 578 -24.11 33.29 -12.41
CA PRO A 578 -24.38 34.03 -13.64
C PRO A 578 -23.36 33.68 -14.73
N ASN A 579 -23.89 33.36 -15.91
CA ASN A 579 -23.15 33.04 -17.11
C ASN A 579 -22.49 34.32 -17.67
N ASN A 580 -21.16 34.44 -17.55
CA ASN A 580 -20.39 35.52 -18.15
C ASN A 580 -19.91 35.09 -19.55
N PRO A 581 -19.98 35.96 -20.57
CA PRO A 581 -19.71 35.63 -21.98
C PRO A 581 -18.21 35.58 -22.35
N ASN A 582 -17.38 34.97 -21.51
CA ASN A 582 -16.11 34.38 -21.95
C ASN A 582 -16.33 32.88 -21.85
N VAL A 583 -16.49 32.20 -22.99
CA VAL A 583 -16.73 30.75 -23.13
C VAL A 583 -16.24 30.01 -21.87
N PRO A 584 -17.15 29.59 -20.98
CA PRO A 584 -16.76 28.96 -19.75
C PRO A 584 -15.93 27.73 -20.08
N LEU A 585 -14.89 27.46 -19.29
CA LEU A 585 -14.14 26.20 -19.39
C LEU A 585 -15.04 24.96 -19.28
N ALA A 586 -16.33 25.12 -18.95
CA ALA A 586 -17.37 24.09 -18.93
C ALA A 586 -17.72 23.52 -20.32
N GLU A 587 -17.59 24.29 -21.40
CA GLU A 587 -17.96 23.84 -22.77
C GLU A 587 -16.85 23.09 -23.50
N VAL A 588 -15.60 23.21 -23.04
CA VAL A 588 -14.46 22.48 -23.62
C VAL A 588 -14.57 20.99 -23.25
N PRO A 589 -14.45 20.05 -24.22
CA PRO A 589 -14.42 18.62 -23.94
C PRO A 589 -13.27 18.25 -23.00
N SER A 590 -13.54 17.38 -22.02
CA SER A 590 -12.56 16.95 -21.01
C SER A 590 -11.29 16.33 -21.62
N ASP A 591 -11.44 15.61 -22.75
CA ASP A 591 -10.34 14.96 -23.47
C ASP A 591 -9.37 15.99 -24.08
N GLU A 592 -9.88 17.11 -24.61
CA GLU A 592 -9.03 18.19 -25.15
C GLU A 592 -8.26 18.90 -24.05
N LEU A 593 -8.92 19.16 -22.92
CA LEU A 593 -8.30 19.78 -21.76
C LEU A 593 -7.22 18.88 -21.15
N TYR A 594 -7.46 17.57 -21.15
CA TYR A 594 -6.49 16.57 -20.71
C TYR A 594 -5.23 16.62 -21.58
N VAL A 595 -5.39 16.65 -22.91
CA VAL A 595 -4.28 16.81 -23.86
C VAL A 595 -3.56 18.15 -23.69
N GLU A 596 -4.29 19.26 -23.44
CA GLU A 596 -3.72 20.58 -23.12
C GLU A 596 -2.78 20.49 -21.90
N LEU A 597 -3.22 19.85 -20.81
CA LEU A 597 -2.43 19.72 -19.58
C LEU A 597 -1.25 18.75 -19.72
N VAL A 598 -1.35 17.70 -20.52
CA VAL A 598 -0.22 16.82 -20.87
C VAL A 598 0.83 17.61 -21.66
N ARG A 599 0.42 18.39 -22.67
CA ARG A 599 1.32 19.31 -23.41
C ARG A 599 1.95 20.37 -22.49
N ALA A 600 1.18 20.83 -21.50
CA ALA A 600 1.63 21.75 -20.47
C ALA A 600 2.65 21.10 -19.50
N LYS A 601 2.88 19.78 -19.57
CA LYS A 601 3.69 18.98 -18.63
C LYS A 601 3.21 19.12 -17.17
N VAL A 602 1.93 19.43 -16.99
CA VAL A 602 1.27 19.45 -15.69
C VAL A 602 0.82 18.04 -15.33
N LEU A 603 0.31 17.29 -16.31
CA LEU A 603 0.07 15.86 -16.17
C LEU A 603 1.34 15.08 -16.52
N SER A 604 1.74 14.16 -15.65
CA SER A 604 2.84 13.23 -15.93
C SER A 604 2.30 12.02 -16.72
N HIS A 605 2.81 11.82 -17.93
CA HIS A 605 2.46 10.68 -18.80
C HIS A 605 3.08 9.35 -18.30
N GLU A 606 4.25 9.44 -17.66
CA GLU A 606 4.94 8.30 -17.10
C GLU A 606 4.42 8.05 -15.68
N ALA A 607 4.06 6.79 -15.40
CA ALA A 607 3.83 6.37 -14.03
C ALA A 607 5.05 6.81 -13.20
N PRO A 608 4.84 7.54 -12.09
CA PRO A 608 5.95 7.91 -11.23
C PRO A 608 6.71 6.63 -10.89
N THR A 609 8.05 6.67 -10.95
CA THR A 609 9.00 5.56 -10.65
C THR A 609 8.32 4.38 -9.98
N ALA A 610 8.44 3.14 -10.51
CA ALA A 610 7.75 1.91 -10.07
C ALA A 610 7.95 1.51 -8.58
N ALA A 611 7.62 2.42 -7.68
CA ALA A 611 7.74 2.42 -6.25
C ALA A 611 6.39 2.03 -5.68
N ARG A 612 6.40 1.09 -4.74
CA ARG A 612 5.24 0.61 -4.01
C ARG A 612 5.47 0.84 -2.53
N LEU A 613 4.40 0.98 -1.75
CA LEU A 613 4.54 1.15 -0.29
C LEU A 613 5.19 -0.09 0.34
N ARG A 614 4.92 -1.29 -0.21
CA ARG A 614 5.55 -2.55 0.19
C ARG A 614 7.08 -2.59 -0.02
N ASP A 615 7.60 -1.80 -0.95
CA ASP A 615 9.04 -1.70 -1.22
C ASP A 615 9.77 -0.71 -0.29
N TRP A 616 9.04 -0.02 0.59
CA TRP A 616 9.61 0.92 1.54
C TRP A 616 10.54 0.20 2.53
N PRO A 617 11.80 0.65 2.66
CA PRO A 617 12.73 0.05 3.61
C PRO A 617 12.46 0.55 5.02
N GLY A 618 11.95 -0.34 5.86
CA GLY A 618 11.96 -0.12 7.29
C GLY A 618 11.36 -1.27 8.09
N GLN A 619 11.79 -1.40 9.34
CA GLN A 619 11.07 -2.19 10.33
C GLN A 619 10.17 -1.27 11.15
N ALA A 620 8.93 -1.70 11.38
CA ALA A 620 8.08 -1.06 12.38
C ALA A 620 8.78 -1.09 13.74
N SER A 621 8.60 -0.03 14.52
CA SER A 621 9.18 0.10 15.84
C SER A 621 8.56 -0.92 16.78
N LEU A 622 9.20 -2.07 16.91
CA LEU A 622 8.98 -2.96 18.04
C LEU A 622 9.67 -2.31 19.25
N ALA A 623 8.94 -1.51 20.03
CA ALA A 623 9.33 -0.82 21.26
C ALA A 623 9.78 -1.76 22.41
N HIS A 624 10.67 -2.71 22.11
CA HIS A 624 11.35 -3.54 23.09
C HIS A 624 12.78 -3.05 23.38
N ASP A 625 13.28 -2.07 22.63
CA ASP A 625 14.51 -1.37 23.01
C ASP A 625 14.17 -0.44 24.19
N ALA A 626 14.41 -0.92 25.40
CA ALA A 626 14.22 -0.24 26.69
C ALA A 626 14.98 1.10 26.86
N LEU A 627 15.56 1.65 25.79
CA LEU A 627 16.42 2.84 25.77
C LEU A 627 15.83 4.03 25.02
N ASP A 628 14.78 3.87 24.20
CA ASP A 628 14.22 4.97 23.38
C ASP A 628 12.68 5.02 23.47
N SER A 629 12.15 5.73 24.45
CA SER A 629 10.72 6.04 24.55
C SER A 629 10.29 7.03 23.46
N GLY A 630 9.43 6.58 22.54
CA GLY A 630 8.63 7.48 21.69
C GLY A 630 9.32 8.12 20.47
N ARG A 631 10.39 7.51 19.94
CA ARG A 631 10.95 7.87 18.62
C ARG A 631 10.28 7.06 17.50
N VAL A 632 9.70 7.78 16.53
CA VAL A 632 9.18 7.20 15.28
C VAL A 632 10.35 6.62 14.47
N ARG A 633 10.23 5.36 14.02
CA ARG A 633 11.21 4.68 13.14
C ARG A 633 10.76 4.79 11.68
N LEU A 634 11.63 4.42 10.73
CA LEU A 634 11.31 4.50 9.30
C LEU A 634 10.11 3.62 8.91
N GLY A 635 9.95 2.44 9.50
CA GLY A 635 8.83 1.54 9.19
C GLY A 635 7.47 2.08 9.65
N ASP A 636 7.44 2.86 10.73
CA ASP A 636 6.19 3.41 11.28
C ASP A 636 5.54 4.43 10.34
N VAL A 637 6.31 5.04 9.43
CA VAL A 637 5.86 6.11 8.52
C VAL A 637 4.85 5.62 7.48
N VAL A 638 4.88 4.33 7.14
CA VAL A 638 3.97 3.76 6.11
C VAL A 638 2.51 3.87 6.55
N GLN A 639 2.24 3.72 7.84
CA GLN A 639 0.87 3.62 8.35
C GLN A 639 0.14 4.97 8.35
N PRO A 640 0.72 6.08 8.85
CA PRO A 640 0.16 7.41 8.63
C PRO A 640 -0.06 7.75 7.16
N ILE A 641 0.79 7.26 6.25
CA ILE A 641 0.60 7.48 4.82
C ILE A 641 -0.63 6.73 4.31
N VAL A 642 -0.80 5.47 4.71
CA VAL A 642 -2.01 4.70 4.34
C VAL A 642 -3.25 5.36 4.91
N ASP A 643 -3.23 5.74 6.19
CA ASP A 643 -4.37 6.31 6.90
C ASP A 643 -4.78 7.70 6.39
N TYR A 644 -3.82 8.59 6.11
CA TYR A 644 -4.11 9.97 5.73
C TYR A 644 -4.10 10.21 4.21
N CYS A 645 -3.40 9.39 3.42
CA CYS A 645 -3.27 9.61 1.98
C CYS A 645 -3.99 8.54 1.15
N VAL A 646 -3.85 7.26 1.47
CA VAL A 646 -4.40 6.19 0.62
C VAL A 646 -5.89 5.97 0.90
N LEU A 647 -6.25 5.71 2.16
CA LEU A 647 -7.62 5.37 2.55
C LEU A 647 -8.68 6.44 2.18
N PRO A 648 -8.47 7.74 2.46
CA PRO A 648 -9.48 8.76 2.18
C PRO A 648 -9.69 9.02 0.68
N VAL A 649 -8.69 8.71 -0.15
CA VAL A 649 -8.74 8.92 -1.61
C VAL A 649 -9.28 7.70 -2.32
N ALA A 650 -9.02 6.50 -1.78
CA ALA A 650 -9.38 5.25 -2.42
C ALA A 650 -10.90 5.03 -2.47
N SER A 651 -11.64 5.36 -1.40
CA SER A 651 -13.11 5.31 -1.39
C SER A 651 -13.73 6.69 -1.15
N ARG A 652 -14.76 7.01 -1.94
CA ARG A 652 -15.56 8.23 -1.80
C ARG A 652 -16.25 8.30 -0.44
N LEU A 653 -16.76 7.17 0.05
CA LEU A 653 -17.46 7.07 1.33
C LEU A 653 -16.49 7.38 2.48
N VAL A 654 -15.30 6.78 2.43
CA VAL A 654 -14.23 7.06 3.42
C VAL A 654 -13.83 8.53 3.39
N GLY A 655 -13.64 9.13 2.21
CA GLY A 655 -13.30 10.56 2.08
C GLY A 655 -14.36 11.54 2.60
N GLN A 656 -15.64 11.15 2.66
CA GLN A 656 -16.73 11.96 3.19
C GLN A 656 -16.88 11.85 4.70
N LEU A 657 -16.84 10.63 5.23
CA LEU A 657 -17.17 10.31 6.61
C LEU A 657 -15.94 10.13 7.51
N ALA A 658 -14.72 10.21 6.96
CA ALA A 658 -13.51 10.07 7.76
C ALA A 658 -13.50 11.10 8.90
N PRO A 659 -13.09 10.68 10.11
CA PRO A 659 -13.03 11.55 11.28
C PRO A 659 -12.19 12.83 11.08
N GLN A 660 -11.14 12.72 10.25
CA GLN A 660 -10.25 13.81 9.86
C GLN A 660 -10.03 13.76 8.34
N PRO A 661 -10.91 14.39 7.53
CA PRO A 661 -10.75 14.40 6.08
C PRO A 661 -9.54 15.26 5.72
N CYS A 662 -8.43 14.60 5.36
CA CYS A 662 -7.18 15.26 5.01
C CYS A 662 -7.21 15.67 3.54
N ARG A 663 -7.28 16.97 3.25
CA ARG A 663 -7.25 17.49 1.87
C ARG A 663 -5.83 17.76 1.42
N ALA A 664 -5.00 18.25 2.34
CA ALA A 664 -3.61 18.61 2.09
C ALA A 664 -2.66 17.97 3.10
N VAL A 665 -1.77 17.11 2.61
CA VAL A 665 -0.77 16.38 3.41
C VAL A 665 0.63 16.76 2.95
N SER A 666 1.52 16.99 3.91
CA SER A 666 2.94 17.27 3.65
C SER A 666 3.84 16.19 4.21
N ILE A 667 4.65 15.56 3.35
CA ILE A 667 5.69 14.61 3.75
C ILE A 667 6.98 15.38 3.97
N CYS A 668 7.39 15.48 5.23
CA CYS A 668 8.53 16.26 5.71
C CYS A 668 9.65 15.35 6.23
N GLY A 669 10.90 15.81 6.17
CA GLY A 669 12.06 15.06 6.66
C GLY A 669 13.38 15.66 6.15
N GLY A 670 14.51 15.06 6.52
CA GLY A 670 15.80 15.47 5.98
C GLY A 670 15.97 15.11 4.49
N PRO A 671 16.96 15.69 3.79
CA PRO A 671 17.32 15.25 2.46
C PRO A 671 17.79 13.80 2.49
N ASP A 672 17.60 13.11 1.37
CA ASP A 672 17.94 11.69 1.22
C ASP A 672 17.13 10.73 2.12
N CYS A 673 16.06 11.18 2.80
CA CYS A 673 15.19 10.30 3.59
C CYS A 673 14.15 9.53 2.76
N GLY A 674 13.98 9.80 1.46
CA GLY A 674 13.04 9.06 0.60
C GLY A 674 11.62 9.64 0.49
N GLN A 675 11.44 10.94 0.74
CA GLN A 675 10.12 11.61 0.65
C GLN A 675 9.48 11.50 -0.73
N THR A 676 10.26 11.75 -1.79
CA THR A 676 9.79 11.66 -3.18
C THR A 676 9.41 10.23 -3.53
N PHE A 677 10.17 9.23 -3.05
CA PHE A 677 9.81 7.81 -3.19
C PHE A 677 8.45 7.51 -2.57
N LEU A 678 8.18 7.98 -1.35
CA LEU A 678 6.87 7.78 -0.70
C LEU A 678 5.74 8.51 -1.43
N ALA A 679 5.97 9.74 -1.89
CA ALA A 679 4.95 10.47 -2.65
C ALA A 679 4.58 9.75 -3.95
N HIS A 680 5.58 9.25 -4.67
CA HIS A 680 5.37 8.42 -5.86
C HIS A 680 4.73 7.07 -5.53
N ALA A 681 5.09 6.44 -4.42
CA ALA A 681 4.47 5.20 -3.96
C ALA A 681 2.97 5.40 -3.69
N VAL A 682 2.57 6.49 -3.02
CA VAL A 682 1.16 6.84 -2.81
C VAL A 682 0.42 6.99 -4.15
N CYS A 683 1.01 7.71 -5.11
CA CYS A 683 0.42 7.88 -6.44
C CYS A 683 0.24 6.54 -7.16
N ASN A 684 1.19 5.62 -7.00
CA ASN A 684 1.16 4.29 -7.61
C ASN A 684 0.17 3.34 -6.94
N GLU A 685 0.07 3.33 -5.61
CA GLU A 685 -0.92 2.51 -4.90
C GLU A 685 -2.35 2.96 -5.22
N LEU A 686 -2.58 4.27 -5.36
CA LEU A 686 -3.88 4.80 -5.77
C LEU A 686 -4.16 4.70 -7.28
N ARG A 687 -3.15 4.37 -8.09
CA ARG A 687 -3.17 4.55 -9.56
C ARG A 687 -3.76 5.91 -9.95
N ALA A 688 -3.39 6.93 -9.20
CA ALA A 688 -3.98 8.26 -9.32
C ALA A 688 -3.42 8.99 -10.54
N THR A 689 -4.23 9.83 -11.17
CA THR A 689 -3.70 10.79 -12.16
C THR A 689 -2.89 11.86 -11.43
N VAL A 690 -1.60 11.97 -11.74
CA VAL A 690 -0.67 12.88 -11.05
C VAL A 690 -0.60 14.23 -11.78
N PHE A 691 -1.05 15.28 -11.10
CA PHE A 691 -0.86 16.67 -11.50
C PHE A 691 0.39 17.21 -10.81
N ASP A 692 1.52 17.21 -11.51
CA ASP A 692 2.78 17.75 -11.00
C ASP A 692 2.84 19.27 -11.25
N LEU A 693 2.59 20.03 -10.18
CA LEU A 693 2.65 21.49 -10.18
C LEU A 693 3.97 22.03 -9.60
N SER A 694 5.01 21.20 -9.49
CA SER A 694 6.29 21.61 -8.91
C SER A 694 6.86 22.85 -9.62
N PRO A 695 7.25 23.91 -8.87
CA PRO A 695 7.74 25.16 -9.45
C PRO A 695 8.94 25.00 -10.39
N GLU A 696 9.75 23.96 -10.18
CA GLU A 696 10.92 23.68 -11.00
C GLU A 696 10.58 23.24 -12.43
N ARG A 697 9.44 22.57 -12.64
CA ARG A 697 9.00 22.10 -13.97
C ARG A 697 8.36 23.22 -14.79
N HIS A 698 7.77 24.21 -14.13
CA HIS A 698 6.95 25.26 -14.75
C HIS A 698 7.63 26.65 -14.83
N ARG A 699 8.97 26.70 -14.87
CA ARG A 699 9.80 27.94 -14.78
C ARG A 699 9.37 29.08 -15.73
N SER A 700 8.99 28.77 -16.97
CA SER A 700 8.65 29.76 -18.01
C SER A 700 7.15 29.88 -18.29
N ARG A 701 6.30 29.01 -17.72
CA ARG A 701 4.87 28.91 -18.02
C ARG A 701 4.02 29.63 -16.96
N PHE A 702 2.76 29.93 -17.30
CA PHE A 702 1.77 30.53 -16.38
C PHE A 702 2.17 31.87 -15.75
N LYS A 703 2.74 32.79 -16.55
CA LYS A 703 3.13 34.14 -16.08
C LYS A 703 1.94 35.09 -15.89
N SER A 704 0.86 34.91 -16.66
CA SER A 704 -0.32 35.78 -16.63
C SER A 704 -1.34 35.32 -15.60
N ARG A 705 -1.99 36.27 -14.90
CA ARG A 705 -3.05 35.98 -13.92
C ARG A 705 -4.23 35.20 -14.54
N LYS A 706 -4.63 35.53 -15.77
CA LYS A 706 -5.67 34.80 -16.52
C LYS A 706 -5.25 33.34 -16.79
N SER A 707 -3.99 33.12 -17.18
CA SER A 707 -3.47 31.76 -17.41
C SER A 707 -3.37 30.93 -16.12
N GLN A 708 -3.11 31.57 -14.98
CA GLN A 708 -3.09 30.90 -13.68
C GLN A 708 -4.50 30.51 -13.21
N GLN A 709 -5.50 31.36 -13.48
CA GLN A 709 -6.91 31.05 -13.23
C GLN A 709 -7.38 29.90 -14.11
N ARG A 710 -7.16 29.96 -15.43
CA ARG A 710 -7.47 28.86 -16.35
C ARG A 710 -6.81 27.55 -15.93
N LEU A 711 -5.54 27.57 -15.51
CA LEU A 711 -4.87 26.37 -14.98
C LEU A 711 -5.56 25.84 -13.72
N THR A 712 -5.91 26.72 -12.78
CA THR A 712 -6.58 26.32 -11.53
C THR A 712 -7.92 25.68 -11.83
N ASP A 713 -8.72 26.30 -12.70
CA ASP A 713 -10.06 25.83 -13.08
C ASP A 713 -9.97 24.51 -13.87
N ALA A 714 -9.00 24.40 -14.78
CA ALA A 714 -8.74 23.19 -15.56
C ALA A 714 -8.31 22.01 -14.68
N VAL A 715 -7.34 22.23 -13.79
CA VAL A 715 -6.88 21.20 -12.86
C VAL A 715 -8.01 20.80 -11.91
N THR A 716 -8.81 21.75 -11.41
CA THR A 716 -9.93 21.44 -10.50
C THR A 716 -11.00 20.59 -11.18
N ARG A 717 -11.36 20.91 -12.44
CA ARG A 717 -12.31 20.14 -13.23
C ARG A 717 -11.78 18.73 -13.52
N LEU A 718 -10.59 18.64 -14.12
CA LEU A 718 -10.01 17.34 -14.49
C LEU A 718 -9.65 16.49 -13.28
N ALA A 719 -9.24 17.07 -12.15
CA ALA A 719 -8.92 16.31 -10.94
C ALA A 719 -10.15 15.55 -10.40
N ARG A 720 -11.35 16.13 -10.53
CA ARG A 720 -12.62 15.49 -10.14
C ARG A 720 -13.06 14.43 -11.16
N GLU A 721 -12.98 14.73 -12.45
CA GLU A 721 -13.35 13.79 -13.52
C GLU A 721 -12.38 12.60 -13.60
N CYS A 722 -11.09 12.83 -13.33
CA CYS A 722 -10.05 11.81 -13.36
C CYS A 722 -9.83 11.10 -12.02
N ALA A 723 -10.73 11.27 -11.05
CA ALA A 723 -10.63 10.70 -9.71
C ALA A 723 -10.37 9.17 -9.71
N PRO A 724 -9.59 8.65 -8.73
CA PRO A 724 -8.74 9.38 -7.80
C PRO A 724 -7.57 10.12 -8.47
N SER A 725 -7.25 11.32 -7.96
CA SER A 725 -6.18 12.16 -8.47
C SER A 725 -5.29 12.74 -7.35
N VAL A 726 -4.01 12.96 -7.65
CA VAL A 726 -3.04 13.53 -6.71
C VAL A 726 -2.40 14.76 -7.33
N ILE A 727 -2.52 15.90 -6.65
CA ILE A 727 -1.82 17.13 -7.00
C ILE A 727 -0.49 17.14 -6.24
N LEU A 728 0.60 16.87 -6.94
CA LEU A 728 1.94 16.75 -6.37
C LEU A 728 2.68 18.09 -6.49
N VAL A 729 3.23 18.56 -5.37
CA VAL A 729 4.18 19.69 -5.35
C VAL A 729 5.46 19.22 -4.67
N GLU A 730 6.51 19.03 -5.46
CA GLU A 730 7.83 18.75 -4.94
C GLU A 730 8.50 20.04 -4.48
N THR A 731 9.08 20.00 -3.28
CA THR A 731 9.81 21.08 -2.59
C THR A 731 8.97 22.25 -2.04
N GLU A 732 9.39 22.80 -0.91
CA GLU A 732 8.80 23.99 -0.27
C GLU A 732 9.15 25.33 -0.94
N MET A 733 9.72 25.32 -2.15
CA MET A 733 10.25 26.50 -2.83
C MET A 733 9.27 27.66 -2.93
N ALA A 734 7.98 27.38 -3.14
CA ALA A 734 6.96 28.41 -3.29
C ALA A 734 6.70 29.21 -2.01
N TRP A 735 7.08 28.67 -0.84
CA TRP A 735 6.81 29.26 0.47
C TRP A 735 8.06 29.71 1.23
N LEU A 736 9.23 29.72 0.60
CA LEU A 736 10.48 30.14 1.24
C LEU A 736 10.43 31.58 1.77
N LYS A 737 10.85 31.77 3.03
CA LYS A 737 10.97 33.10 3.67
C LYS A 737 11.99 33.98 2.93
N LYS A 738 13.20 33.44 2.71
CA LYS A 738 14.30 34.07 1.95
C LYS A 738 14.53 33.25 0.69
N ILE A 739 14.47 33.89 -0.48
CA ILE A 739 14.68 33.23 -1.77
C ILE A 739 16.18 33.28 -2.11
N PRO A 740 16.85 32.13 -2.31
CA PRO A 740 18.22 32.08 -2.85
C PRO A 740 18.36 32.84 -4.17
N ALA A 741 19.53 33.44 -4.42
CA ALA A 741 19.74 34.31 -5.59
C ALA A 741 19.48 33.60 -6.93
N GLU A 742 19.79 32.31 -7.02
CA GLU A 742 19.54 31.45 -8.17
C GLU A 742 18.05 31.28 -8.48
N LEU A 743 17.23 31.16 -7.43
CA LEU A 743 15.79 30.92 -7.54
C LEU A 743 14.98 32.19 -7.75
N ARG A 744 15.58 33.38 -7.56
CA ARG A 744 14.90 34.66 -7.81
C ARG A 744 14.44 34.82 -9.26
N ARG A 745 15.19 34.28 -10.23
CA ARG A 745 14.85 34.31 -11.66
C ARG A 745 13.55 33.55 -11.96
N PHE A 746 13.21 32.54 -11.17
CA PHE A 746 12.03 31.69 -11.37
C PHE A 746 10.77 32.19 -10.65
N GLN A 747 10.89 33.18 -9.76
CA GLN A 747 9.79 33.75 -8.95
C GLN A 747 8.81 32.66 -8.40
N PRO A 748 9.28 31.75 -7.53
CA PRO A 748 8.49 30.60 -7.06
C PRO A 748 7.27 31.00 -6.21
N LYS A 749 7.30 32.19 -5.58
CA LYS A 749 6.18 32.73 -4.78
C LYS A 749 4.88 32.94 -5.58
N ARG A 750 4.96 32.98 -6.92
CA ARG A 750 3.77 33.11 -7.80
C ARG A 750 2.80 31.93 -7.68
N PHE A 751 3.30 30.75 -7.32
CA PHE A 751 2.48 29.54 -7.22
C PHE A 751 1.74 29.41 -5.88
N ALA A 752 2.19 30.08 -4.82
CA ALA A 752 1.54 30.07 -3.51
C ALA A 752 0.02 30.41 -3.53
N PRO A 753 -0.45 31.46 -4.25
CA PRO A 753 -1.89 31.73 -4.36
C PRO A 753 -2.65 30.67 -5.16
N ILE A 754 -2.02 30.02 -6.14
CA ILE A 754 -2.62 28.93 -6.94
C ILE A 754 -2.90 27.74 -6.02
N TYR A 755 -1.91 27.31 -5.24
CA TYR A 755 -2.06 26.21 -4.29
C TYR A 755 -3.13 26.48 -3.24
N LYS A 756 -3.20 27.71 -2.72
CA LYS A 756 -4.25 28.09 -1.77
C LYS A 756 -5.66 27.91 -2.38
N LYS A 757 -5.85 28.31 -3.63
CA LYS A 757 -7.12 28.16 -4.34
C LYS A 757 -7.45 26.69 -4.60
N LEU A 758 -6.47 25.90 -5.06
CA LEU A 758 -6.64 24.46 -5.29
C LEU A 758 -7.08 23.75 -4.01
N VAL A 759 -6.37 23.95 -2.89
CA VAL A 759 -6.74 23.30 -1.62
C VAL A 759 -8.13 23.73 -1.14
N SER A 760 -8.49 25.02 -1.29
CA SER A 760 -9.84 25.48 -0.93
C SER A 760 -10.95 24.94 -1.83
N SER A 761 -10.63 24.53 -3.06
CA SER A 761 -11.60 23.98 -4.00
C SER A 761 -11.94 22.51 -3.75
N ILE A 762 -11.08 21.77 -3.05
CA ILE A 762 -11.29 20.35 -2.71
C ILE A 762 -12.37 20.26 -1.63
N ARG A 763 -13.48 19.57 -1.93
CA ARG A 763 -14.58 19.30 -0.99
C ARG A 763 -14.38 17.95 -0.29
N ALA A 764 -15.07 17.74 0.83
CA ALA A 764 -15.07 16.43 1.50
C ALA A 764 -15.73 15.39 0.58
N GLY A 765 -15.04 14.28 0.32
CA GLY A 765 -15.47 13.26 -0.64
C GLY A 765 -15.01 13.45 -2.09
N ASP A 766 -14.40 14.58 -2.44
CA ASP A 766 -13.65 14.68 -3.70
C ASP A 766 -12.41 13.78 -3.53
N GLN A 767 -12.28 12.68 -4.30
CA GLN A 767 -11.14 11.73 -4.26
C GLN A 767 -9.85 12.37 -4.82
N VAL A 768 -9.49 13.55 -4.31
CA VAL A 768 -8.40 14.41 -4.76
C VAL A 768 -7.53 14.75 -3.56
N LEU A 769 -6.23 14.45 -3.65
CA LEU A 769 -5.27 14.74 -2.58
C LEU A 769 -4.25 15.78 -3.03
N PHE A 770 -4.04 16.81 -2.21
CA PHE A 770 -2.92 17.74 -2.38
C PHE A 770 -1.72 17.25 -1.56
N LEU A 771 -0.68 16.76 -2.23
CA LEU A 771 0.49 16.15 -1.62
C LEU A 771 1.74 17.01 -1.84
N THR A 772 2.44 17.35 -0.77
CA THR A 772 3.70 18.09 -0.85
C THR A 772 4.87 17.34 -0.24
N THR A 773 6.05 17.47 -0.83
CA THR A 773 7.30 16.95 -0.25
C THR A 773 8.18 18.12 0.21
N SER A 774 8.75 18.02 1.41
CA SER A 774 9.55 19.09 1.98
C SER A 774 10.81 18.62 2.70
N PHE A 775 11.96 19.17 2.29
CA PHE A 775 13.28 18.83 2.85
C PHE A 775 13.66 19.76 4.02
N GLU A 776 13.26 21.02 3.97
CA GLU A 776 13.59 22.03 4.98
C GLU A 776 12.35 22.88 5.36
N PRO A 777 11.34 22.27 6.00
CA PRO A 777 10.08 22.95 6.32
C PRO A 777 10.26 24.16 7.27
N ASN A 778 11.33 24.20 8.06
CA ASN A 778 11.67 25.33 8.92
C ASN A 778 11.93 26.65 8.16
N LYS A 779 12.41 26.58 6.91
CA LYS A 779 12.66 27.75 6.05
C LYS A 779 11.37 28.27 5.38
N ALA A 780 10.29 27.50 5.43
CA ALA A 780 8.99 27.89 4.87
C ALA A 780 8.26 28.94 5.73
N SER A 781 7.37 29.69 5.07
CA SER A 781 6.49 30.71 5.67
C SER A 781 5.35 30.07 6.48
N ARG A 782 4.71 30.84 7.37
CA ARG A 782 3.51 30.41 8.12
C ARG A 782 2.35 29.98 7.20
N GLN A 783 2.29 30.51 5.98
CA GLN A 783 1.31 30.11 4.97
C GLN A 783 1.40 28.63 4.61
N PHE A 784 2.60 28.04 4.60
CA PHE A 784 2.81 26.61 4.35
C PHE A 784 2.19 25.77 5.46
N VAL A 785 2.40 26.16 6.72
CA VAL A 785 1.84 25.46 7.89
C VAL A 785 0.31 25.51 7.91
N LYS A 786 -0.28 26.64 7.53
CA LYS A 786 -1.73 26.82 7.49
C LYS A 786 -2.42 26.12 6.30
N LEU A 787 -1.67 25.78 5.24
CA LEU A 787 -2.23 25.16 4.04
C LEU A 787 -2.43 23.65 4.21
N HIS A 788 -1.56 22.99 5.00
CA HIS A 788 -1.59 21.54 5.18
C HIS A 788 -2.33 21.18 6.46
N ASP A 789 -3.21 20.19 6.37
CA ASP A 789 -3.96 19.67 7.51
C ASP A 789 -3.06 18.78 8.38
N LYS A 790 -2.17 18.02 7.74
CA LYS A 790 -1.27 17.06 8.40
C LYS A 790 0.16 17.12 7.86
N PHE A 791 1.11 16.90 8.78
CA PHE A 791 2.54 16.78 8.48
C PHE A 791 3.02 15.38 8.89
N ILE A 792 3.53 14.61 7.93
CA ILE A 792 4.13 13.30 8.19
C ILE A 792 5.64 13.48 8.24
N TRP A 793 6.25 13.21 9.39
CA TRP A 793 7.70 13.35 9.58
C TRP A 793 8.44 12.03 9.33
N ILE A 794 9.35 12.02 8.36
CA ILE A 794 10.27 10.91 8.11
C ILE A 794 11.52 11.09 8.99
N PRO A 795 11.81 10.15 9.92
CA PRO A 795 13.03 10.18 10.71
C PRO A 795 14.28 9.87 9.85
N LEU A 796 15.45 10.09 10.43
CA LEU A 796 16.69 9.56 9.86
C LEU A 796 16.70 8.03 9.94
N ALA A 797 17.52 7.41 9.11
CA ALA A 797 17.51 5.96 8.98
C ALA A 797 18.06 5.28 10.25
N ASP A 798 17.22 4.45 10.86
CA ASP A 798 17.58 3.66 12.03
C ASP A 798 18.46 2.47 11.63
N TYR A 799 19.09 1.87 12.63
CA TYR A 799 19.97 0.73 12.43
C TYR A 799 19.27 -0.46 11.74
N GLY A 800 18.05 -0.81 12.17
CA GLY A 800 17.32 -1.95 11.62
C GLY A 800 16.97 -1.75 10.15
N SER A 801 16.41 -0.59 9.82
CA SER A 801 16.05 -0.23 8.45
C SER A 801 17.26 -0.11 7.53
N LEU A 802 18.36 0.49 7.99
CA LEU A 802 19.63 0.53 7.24
C LEU A 802 20.19 -0.87 7.03
N TYR A 803 20.14 -1.73 8.05
CA TYR A 803 20.58 -3.12 7.94
C TYR A 803 19.78 -3.89 6.89
N LEU A 804 18.46 -3.78 6.89
CA LEU A 804 17.61 -4.45 5.92
C LEU A 804 17.85 -3.95 4.50
N GLU A 805 17.93 -2.64 4.28
CA GLU A 805 18.11 -2.09 2.93
C GLU A 805 19.52 -2.39 2.39
N CYS A 806 20.57 -2.19 3.19
CA CYS A 806 21.93 -2.56 2.79
C CYS A 806 22.03 -4.07 2.52
N LYS A 807 21.38 -4.92 3.33
CA LYS A 807 21.31 -6.36 3.09
C LYS A 807 20.55 -6.66 1.79
N ARG A 808 19.41 -6.01 1.54
CA ARG A 808 18.63 -6.17 0.30
C ARG A 808 19.47 -5.85 -0.94
N LEU A 809 20.22 -4.75 -0.91
CA LEU A 809 21.05 -4.30 -2.04
C LEU A 809 22.34 -5.11 -2.20
N LEU A 810 23.11 -5.30 -1.13
CA LEU A 810 24.39 -6.03 -1.20
C LEU A 810 24.17 -7.50 -1.51
N MET A 811 23.17 -8.13 -0.89
CA MET A 811 22.91 -9.56 -1.10
C MET A 811 22.35 -9.84 -2.49
N ARG A 812 21.84 -8.87 -3.26
CA ARG A 812 21.49 -9.09 -4.68
C ARG A 812 22.70 -9.58 -5.49
N HIS A 813 23.92 -9.22 -5.10
CA HIS A 813 25.14 -9.60 -5.80
C HIS A 813 25.64 -10.99 -5.36
N PRO A 814 25.90 -11.95 -6.29
CA PRO A 814 26.31 -13.31 -5.95
C PRO A 814 27.66 -13.45 -5.24
N ARG A 815 28.50 -12.40 -5.28
CA ARG A 815 29.90 -12.42 -4.81
C ARG A 815 30.09 -11.87 -3.40
N VAL A 816 29.04 -11.34 -2.79
CA VAL A 816 29.07 -10.85 -1.41
C VAL A 816 28.85 -12.04 -0.49
N ASP A 817 29.73 -12.20 0.51
CA ASP A 817 29.55 -13.23 1.53
C ASP A 817 28.35 -12.90 2.42
N ARG A 818 27.52 -13.90 2.69
CA ARG A 818 26.28 -13.77 3.48
C ARG A 818 26.51 -13.84 4.96
N HIS A 819 27.65 -14.43 5.35
CA HIS A 819 28.06 -14.56 6.74
C HIS A 819 28.78 -13.31 7.25
N GLU A 820 28.92 -12.30 6.39
CA GLU A 820 29.64 -11.07 6.70
C GLU A 820 28.87 -10.20 7.71
N ARG A 821 29.58 -9.69 8.72
CA ARG A 821 28.97 -8.99 9.87
C ARG A 821 28.78 -7.50 9.58
N LEU A 822 27.66 -7.16 8.93
CA LEU A 822 27.32 -5.77 8.58
C LEU A 822 26.84 -4.91 9.78
N ALA A 823 26.51 -5.55 10.90
CA ALA A 823 25.91 -4.91 12.07
C ALA A 823 26.75 -3.75 12.64
N GLY A 824 28.06 -3.97 12.82
CA GLY A 824 28.96 -2.97 13.42
C GLY A 824 29.04 -1.66 12.63
N PRO A 825 29.43 -1.70 11.34
CA PRO A 825 29.46 -0.53 10.45
C PRO A 825 28.13 0.23 10.41
N LEU A 826 27.02 -0.49 10.26
CA LEU A 826 25.72 0.11 10.09
C LEU A 826 25.20 0.75 11.38
N ARG A 827 25.56 0.23 12.55
CA ARG A 827 25.24 0.88 13.83
C ARG A 827 25.96 2.22 13.99
N VAL A 828 27.19 2.33 13.50
CA VAL A 828 27.96 3.60 13.54
C VAL A 828 27.40 4.63 12.56
N ALA A 829 26.87 4.16 11.43
CA ALA A 829 26.25 5.02 10.42
C ALA A 829 24.78 5.38 10.69
N ALA A 830 24.11 4.61 11.56
CA ALA A 830 22.73 4.87 11.98
C ALA A 830 22.58 6.28 12.58
N ASP A 831 21.41 6.88 12.37
CA ASP A 831 21.05 8.24 12.80
C ASP A 831 21.92 9.38 12.21
N ARG A 832 22.84 9.07 11.28
CA ARG A 832 23.70 10.06 10.61
C ARG A 832 23.43 10.17 9.11
N LEU A 833 23.14 9.03 8.47
CA LEU A 833 22.98 8.94 7.03
C LEU A 833 21.51 8.82 6.64
N GLY A 834 21.10 9.53 5.59
CA GLY A 834 19.80 9.31 4.95
C GLY A 834 19.77 7.98 4.18
N LEU A 835 18.56 7.48 3.93
CA LEU A 835 18.34 6.23 3.20
C LEU A 835 18.94 6.26 1.79
N ALA A 836 18.68 7.30 1.00
CA ALA A 836 19.18 7.40 -0.36
C ALA A 836 20.71 7.52 -0.41
N ALA A 837 21.32 8.11 0.62
CA ALA A 837 22.78 8.11 0.77
C ALA A 837 23.31 6.69 1.01
N ALA A 838 22.67 5.90 1.88
CA ALA A 838 23.02 4.48 2.07
C ALA A 838 22.81 3.64 0.79
N GLN A 839 21.78 3.94 -0.01
CA GLN A 839 21.59 3.30 -1.29
C GLN A 839 22.74 3.67 -2.25
N ARG A 840 23.14 4.95 -2.34
CA ARG A 840 24.27 5.38 -3.16
C ARG A 840 25.59 4.74 -2.75
N THR A 841 25.89 4.61 -1.46
CA THR A 841 27.09 3.90 -0.98
C THR A 841 27.08 2.44 -1.44
N CYS A 842 25.95 1.74 -1.27
CA CYS A 842 25.79 0.37 -1.72
C CYS A 842 26.00 0.22 -3.23
N HIS A 843 25.41 1.11 -4.04
CA HIS A 843 25.58 1.08 -5.50
C HIS A 843 27.03 1.35 -5.94
N ARG A 844 27.79 2.19 -5.21
CA ARG A 844 29.23 2.37 -5.46
C ARG A 844 30.02 1.11 -5.14
N LEU A 845 29.73 0.48 -4.01
CA LEU A 845 30.37 -0.76 -3.56
C LEU A 845 30.03 -1.96 -4.45
N THR A 846 28.86 -1.98 -5.07
CA THR A 846 28.46 -3.04 -5.99
C THR A 846 28.64 -2.68 -7.46
N GLY A 847 29.21 -1.52 -7.76
CA GLY A 847 29.49 -1.06 -9.11
C GLY A 847 30.36 -2.03 -9.91
N LEU A 848 30.35 -1.89 -11.24
CA LEU A 848 31.04 -2.80 -12.16
C LEU A 848 32.53 -2.94 -11.85
N HIS A 849 33.22 -1.82 -11.59
CA HIS A 849 34.64 -1.80 -11.26
C HIS A 849 34.93 -2.62 -9.98
N ARG A 850 34.22 -2.31 -8.89
CA ARG A 850 34.39 -3.02 -7.62
C ARG A 850 34.01 -4.50 -7.72
N SER A 851 32.97 -4.83 -8.48
CA SER A 851 32.54 -6.22 -8.74
C SER A 851 33.61 -7.07 -9.45
N MET A 852 34.46 -6.46 -10.29
CA MET A 852 35.63 -7.14 -10.87
C MET A 852 36.74 -7.34 -9.81
N GLU A 853 37.00 -6.33 -8.99
CA GLU A 853 37.97 -6.39 -7.89
C GLU A 853 37.56 -7.34 -6.77
N MET A 854 36.27 -7.60 -6.57
CA MET A 854 35.76 -8.55 -5.57
C MET A 854 36.32 -9.97 -5.73
N ARG A 855 36.81 -10.32 -6.93
CA ARG A 855 37.54 -11.59 -7.16
C ARG A 855 38.91 -11.62 -6.46
N LYS A 856 39.58 -10.47 -6.35
CA LYS A 856 40.93 -10.33 -5.78
C LYS A 856 40.89 -9.91 -4.32
N ARG A 857 39.98 -8.99 -3.97
CA ARG A 857 39.77 -8.48 -2.61
C ARG A 857 38.29 -8.67 -2.24
N PRO A 858 37.95 -9.62 -1.36
CA PRO A 858 36.57 -9.83 -0.94
C PRO A 858 36.01 -8.58 -0.28
N PHE A 859 34.69 -8.45 -0.31
CA PHE A 859 33.99 -7.36 0.37
C PHE A 859 34.15 -7.50 1.89
N GLY A 860 34.45 -6.40 2.58
CA GLY A 860 34.63 -6.38 4.03
C GLY A 860 33.74 -5.32 4.74
N PRO A 861 33.37 -5.52 6.01
CA PRO A 861 32.51 -4.58 6.75
C PRO A 861 33.18 -3.20 6.94
N LEU A 862 34.50 -3.17 7.10
CA LEU A 862 35.26 -1.92 7.29
C LEU A 862 35.22 -1.04 6.04
N GLU A 863 35.20 -1.66 4.85
CA GLU A 863 35.09 -0.95 3.59
C GLU A 863 33.74 -0.24 3.45
N LEU A 864 32.66 -0.91 3.87
CA LEU A 864 31.33 -0.30 3.96
C LEU A 864 31.34 0.90 4.90
N LEU A 865 31.95 0.77 6.08
CA LEU A 865 32.06 1.86 7.04
C LEU A 865 32.84 3.05 6.47
N GLU A 866 33.99 2.80 5.84
CA GLU A 866 34.83 3.83 5.23
C GLU A 866 34.06 4.61 4.15
N GLU A 867 33.33 3.92 3.27
CA GLU A 867 32.51 4.56 2.23
C GLU A 867 31.31 5.32 2.81
N MET A 868 30.70 4.82 3.88
CA MET A 868 29.61 5.53 4.57
C MET A 868 30.11 6.77 5.32
N LEU A 869 31.30 6.73 5.92
CA LEU A 869 31.91 7.89 6.58
C LEU A 869 32.44 8.92 5.56
N ARG A 870 32.82 8.46 4.36
CA ARG A 870 33.22 9.33 3.26
C ARG A 870 32.03 10.13 2.70
N GLU A 871 30.83 9.55 2.73
CA GLU A 871 29.62 10.26 2.33
C GLU A 871 29.27 11.30 3.40
N ARG A 872 29.50 12.59 3.10
CA ARG A 872 29.13 13.67 4.00
C ARG A 872 27.60 13.77 4.06
N PRO A 873 27.00 13.78 5.27
CA PRO A 873 25.58 14.06 5.40
C PRO A 873 25.29 15.46 4.85
N ARG A 874 24.23 15.59 4.04
CA ARG A 874 23.84 16.86 3.42
C ARG A 874 23.34 17.89 4.44
N LEU A 875 22.83 17.43 5.59
CA LEU A 875 22.51 18.29 6.72
C LEU A 875 23.60 18.23 7.79
N GLY A 876 23.97 19.41 8.29
CA GLY A 876 24.75 19.49 9.53
C GLY A 876 23.89 19.20 10.76
N GLN A 877 24.51 18.79 11.88
CA GLN A 877 23.81 18.61 13.17
C GLN A 877 23.01 19.86 13.59
N LYS A 878 23.57 21.06 13.37
CA LYS A 878 22.88 22.32 13.69
C LYS A 878 21.58 22.54 12.91
N GLU A 879 21.47 21.99 11.70
CA GLU A 879 20.26 22.11 10.87
C GLU A 879 19.23 21.07 11.30
N LEU A 880 19.67 19.87 11.64
CA LEU A 880 18.83 18.84 12.25
C LEU A 880 18.22 19.32 13.57
N ASP A 881 19.01 20.01 14.41
CA ASP A 881 18.51 20.60 15.66
C ASP A 881 17.43 21.65 15.42
N LYS A 882 17.57 22.47 14.37
CA LYS A 882 16.55 23.45 13.98
C LYS A 882 15.27 22.76 13.48
N LEU A 883 15.39 21.65 12.77
CA LEU A 883 14.24 20.85 12.32
C LEU A 883 13.53 20.20 13.50
N ASN A 884 14.28 19.62 14.44
CA ASN A 884 13.72 19.05 15.67
C ASN A 884 13.01 20.11 16.53
N LYS A 885 13.56 21.33 16.61
CA LYS A 885 12.87 22.47 17.25
C LYS A 885 11.58 22.86 16.55
N TRP A 886 11.59 22.90 15.21
CA TRP A 886 10.40 23.20 14.43
C TRP A 886 9.31 22.12 14.59
N LYS A 887 9.71 20.84 14.65
CA LYS A 887 8.82 19.71 14.95
C LYS A 887 8.21 19.85 16.35
N ALA A 888 9.03 20.21 17.35
CA ALA A 888 8.58 20.49 18.71
C ALA A 888 7.59 21.66 18.85
N ASP A 889 7.51 22.54 17.85
CA ASP A 889 6.56 23.65 17.84
C ASP A 889 5.14 23.24 17.44
N TRP A 890 4.95 22.02 16.92
CA TRP A 890 3.65 21.50 16.49
C TRP A 890 2.66 21.40 17.66
N PRO A 891 1.36 21.72 17.45
CA PRO A 891 0.36 21.69 18.52
C PRO A 891 0.27 20.33 19.23
N GLN A 892 0.32 19.22 18.47
CA GLN A 892 0.25 17.87 19.03
C GLN A 892 1.49 17.53 19.89
N GLU A 893 2.68 17.92 19.44
CA GLU A 893 3.91 17.68 20.21
C GLU A 893 4.00 18.52 21.49
N LYS A 894 3.44 19.73 21.47
CA LYS A 894 3.34 20.57 22.68
C LYS A 894 2.46 19.92 23.74
N LYS A 895 1.27 19.44 23.33
CA LYS A 895 0.36 18.71 24.22
C LYS A 895 1.01 17.44 24.76
N ARG A 896 1.71 16.68 23.91
CA ARG A 896 2.48 15.50 24.32
C ARG A 896 3.51 15.82 25.41
N LYS A 897 4.34 16.84 25.21
CA LYS A 897 5.38 17.21 26.19
C LYS A 897 4.80 17.72 27.51
N GLN A 898 3.61 18.32 27.47
CA GLN A 898 2.91 18.74 28.69
C GLN A 898 2.44 17.50 29.46
N VAL A 899 1.77 16.57 28.76
CA VAL A 899 1.37 15.28 29.32
C VAL A 899 2.53 14.49 29.90
N GLU A 900 3.65 14.36 29.18
CA GLU A 900 4.81 13.61 29.68
C GLU A 900 5.36 14.23 30.97
N LYS A 901 5.27 15.56 31.12
CA LYS A 901 5.65 16.24 32.37
C LYS A 901 4.63 15.99 33.48
N ASP A 902 3.34 16.03 33.16
CA ASP A 902 2.27 15.80 34.13
C ASP A 902 2.32 14.35 34.65
N GLU A 903 2.52 13.36 33.77
CA GLU A 903 2.70 11.94 34.13
C GLU A 903 3.95 11.72 35.00
N LEU A 904 5.08 12.36 34.67
CA LEU A 904 6.30 12.29 35.48
C LEU A 904 6.09 12.92 36.87
N ALA A 905 5.34 14.03 36.96
CA ALA A 905 5.00 14.67 38.23
C ALA A 905 4.08 13.78 39.07
N GLU A 906 3.09 13.13 38.47
CA GLU A 906 2.22 12.16 39.15
C GLU A 906 3.00 10.92 39.63
N GLU A 907 3.91 10.37 38.82
CA GLU A 907 4.75 9.24 39.25
C GLU A 907 5.67 9.62 40.41
N GLN A 908 6.22 10.82 40.40
CA GLN A 908 7.01 11.36 41.52
C GLN A 908 6.15 11.52 42.76
N ALA A 909 4.95 12.10 42.66
CA ALA A 909 4.01 12.24 43.77
C ALA A 909 3.57 10.88 44.35
N LYS A 910 3.33 9.87 43.50
CA LYS A 910 2.99 8.49 43.91
C LYS A 910 4.17 7.83 44.64
N LYS A 911 5.41 8.01 44.16
CA LYS A 911 6.62 7.50 44.83
C LYS A 911 6.81 8.17 46.19
N GLU A 912 6.67 9.49 46.27
CA GLU A 912 6.75 10.22 47.55
C GLU A 912 5.65 9.81 48.53
N ALA A 913 4.42 9.58 48.05
CA ALA A 913 3.32 9.08 48.87
C ALA A 913 3.58 7.65 49.38
N ALA A 914 4.12 6.77 48.53
CA ALA A 914 4.50 5.41 48.90
C ALA A 914 5.65 5.39 49.92
N GLU A 915 6.67 6.25 49.76
CA GLU A 915 7.75 6.43 50.72
C GLU A 915 7.25 6.97 52.06
N LYS A 916 6.33 7.95 52.05
CA LYS A 916 5.68 8.47 53.27
C LYS A 916 4.85 7.39 53.97
N GLN A 917 4.14 6.53 53.24
CA GLN A 917 3.40 5.40 53.81
C GLN A 917 4.32 4.30 54.36
N GLN A 918 5.44 4.00 53.69
CA GLN A 918 6.44 3.05 54.20
C GLN A 918 7.12 3.57 55.46
N ASN A 919 7.44 4.87 55.53
CA ASN A 919 8.01 5.49 56.73
C ASN A 919 7.01 5.57 57.89
N LYS A 920 5.71 5.70 57.62
CA LYS A 920 4.65 5.59 58.64
C LYS A 920 4.43 4.16 59.16
N LYS A 921 4.75 3.12 58.38
CA LYS A 921 4.69 1.71 58.80
C LYS A 921 5.94 1.24 59.56
N LYS A 922 7.04 2.01 59.50
CA LYS A 922 8.31 1.73 60.20
C LYS A 922 8.46 2.47 61.54
N LYS A 923 7.62 3.48 61.79
CA LYS A 923 7.41 4.10 63.10
C LYS A 923 6.23 3.40 63.76
#